data_AF-A0A522QP17-F1
#
_entry.id   AF-A0A522QP17-F1
#
_cell.length_a   1.000
_cell.length_b   1.000
_cell.length_c   1.000
_cell.angle_alpha   90.00
_cell.angle_beta   90.00
_cell.angle_gamma   90.00
#
_symmetry.space_group_name_H-M   'P 1'
#
loop_
_entity.id
_entity.type
_entity.pdbx_description
1 polymer ?
#
loop_
_entity_poly.entity_id
_entity_poly.type
_entity_poly.pdbx_seq_one_letter_code
_entity_poly.pdbx_strand_id
1 'polypeptide(L)'
;MLHTRIDRALRETEVERGWEHDRGLVVVRDVGLPTQRIEPSTRAERHAWARENRQERLAQAERRRYQTYASHEGSWARYADATVAPRLRAVLDLAAERGEQADWSEMHLAAARYGARIDSGPEAGGLVLREVRRDDDGHEMPDGECVRLDAVLGADLTSLGAYLDPEQAEDALVRRIEADPSVVSRRLAQDVSTFDREDIDHWLSARLTDAGEVERLSQHVERKDTTLRMVAVDPQHPLYTTAEIQGIEAGLADDARALAVREDTAWSPRDMAEAISRAEEERGIHFSDEQRTALGLLGQGRLAVVQGDPGTGKTTIMQAVRHYADVQGRDVVGLTLSQAAAERLEIEAGFRSTNTARARVLEEAGEEIMPRRGIIVCDESGMTDSRAMAEILRLARERECQVVAIGDSRQLQPVDAGASFRILKREAQAARTYGELHGVRRQSRAWHREAVREMGAGIAARDESHIAEAFEALDQREPFHRCSARDETIAAAAADYRLSTAAGVQTILVAGDKDTVRHLNEEIRRGRGLEGVGRKYATDGGTREVAPGDRLIFRANDLRLGVVNGDAGSVARFHGSQLIVHLDGGREVAFSPKSYTAWDHGYATTVHSAQGASVERTIAVFDRSASAELAFVALSRAKHSMSVHYAGSSFESVEDLAQHVAERVTAKTTSQTFDEVLERTGGQETLWAQSVRARAVADEDPYRRRYEAEMASREAARSRALRALADQTAAARRACALENTPTLEERLAQMRDIGRAHRRRAQAIVRAYMPVQYGRWLHDEREAEAKLAERAQNWERVQTTKRREARPQRERDNAMLELEFGG
;
A
#
# COMPACT_ATOMS: atom_id res chain seq x y z
N MET A 1 20.00 29.08 34.87
CA MET A 1 19.98 28.88 36.35
C MET A 1 19.07 29.90 37.04
N LEU A 2 17.80 29.98 36.64
CA LEU A 2 16.74 30.71 37.32
C LEU A 2 15.46 30.11 36.73
N HIS A 3 14.80 29.21 37.44
CA HIS A 3 13.36 28.86 37.40
C HIS A 3 13.09 27.66 38.35
N THR A 4 13.70 27.70 39.54
CA THR A 4 13.33 26.83 40.67
C THR A 4 12.71 27.72 41.74
N ARG A 5 11.38 27.87 41.67
CA ARG A 5 10.47 28.21 42.78
C ARG A 5 9.04 28.22 42.24
N ILE A 6 8.54 27.03 41.89
CA ILE A 6 7.10 26.79 41.91
C ILE A 6 6.76 26.44 43.36
N ASP A 7 5.71 27.08 43.87
CA ASP A 7 5.35 27.15 45.28
C ASP A 7 4.99 25.77 45.85
N ARG A 8 5.47 25.47 47.06
CA ARG A 8 5.31 24.18 47.74
C ARG A 8 3.83 23.84 47.97
N ALA A 9 3.01 24.86 48.18
CA ALA A 9 1.56 24.72 48.35
C ALA A 9 0.85 24.26 47.06
N LEU A 10 1.34 24.64 45.87
CA LEU A 10 0.75 24.19 44.60
C LEU A 10 0.93 22.67 44.42
N ARG A 11 2.12 22.16 44.78
CA ARG A 11 2.45 20.73 44.67
C ARG A 11 1.77 19.86 45.73
N GLU A 12 1.60 20.36 46.95
CA GLU A 12 0.83 19.65 47.98
C GLU A 12 -0.66 19.54 47.55
N THR A 13 -1.18 20.54 46.82
CA THR A 13 -2.55 20.52 46.28
C THR A 13 -2.71 19.57 45.08
N GLU A 14 -1.70 19.44 44.21
CA GLU A 14 -1.68 18.50 43.08
C GLU A 14 -1.66 17.03 43.55
N VAL A 15 -0.94 16.76 44.65
CA VAL A 15 -0.87 15.43 45.28
C VAL A 15 -2.17 15.06 46.01
N GLU A 16 -2.80 16.00 46.72
CA GLU A 16 -4.11 15.75 47.37
C GLU A 16 -5.26 15.56 46.37
N ARG A 17 -5.12 16.04 45.13
CA ARG A 17 -6.17 15.95 44.08
C ARG A 17 -6.01 14.80 43.10
N GLY A 18 -4.98 13.95 43.26
CA GLY A 18 -4.81 12.74 42.44
C GLY A 18 -4.53 13.02 40.96
N TRP A 19 -3.83 14.11 40.64
CA TRP A 19 -3.45 14.41 39.25
C TRP A 19 -2.23 13.57 38.85
N GLU A 20 -2.46 12.58 37.98
CA GLU A 20 -1.45 11.69 37.41
C GLU A 20 -0.35 12.46 36.67
N HIS A 21 0.90 12.21 37.05
CA HIS A 21 2.05 12.87 36.43
C HIS A 21 2.40 12.30 35.05
N ASP A 22 2.55 13.24 34.12
CA ASP A 22 3.04 13.18 32.75
C ASP A 22 4.12 12.09 32.47
N ARG A 23 3.78 11.16 31.56
CA ARG A 23 4.69 10.27 30.80
C ARG A 23 5.62 9.33 31.59
N GLY A 24 5.39 9.11 32.89
CA GLY A 24 6.22 8.20 33.69
C GLY A 24 7.67 8.67 33.85
N LEU A 25 7.96 9.98 33.72
CA LEU A 25 9.32 10.54 33.73
C LEU A 25 9.90 10.78 35.13
N VAL A 26 9.08 10.78 36.17
CA VAL A 26 9.47 10.93 37.58
C VAL A 26 8.69 9.96 38.50
N VAL A 27 9.34 9.47 39.56
CA VAL A 27 8.76 8.61 40.61
C VAL A 27 8.91 9.30 41.96
N VAL A 28 7.86 9.24 42.79
CA VAL A 28 7.90 9.73 44.17
C VAL A 28 8.34 8.60 45.09
N ARG A 29 9.50 8.75 45.73
CA ARG A 29 9.98 7.79 46.73
C ARG A 29 9.65 8.28 48.13
N ASP A 30 9.06 7.41 48.93
CA ASP A 30 8.79 7.68 50.33
C ASP A 30 10.07 7.47 51.16
N VAL A 31 10.57 8.53 51.79
CA VAL A 31 11.81 8.52 52.58
C VAL A 31 11.51 8.70 54.08
N GLY A 32 10.24 8.62 54.47
CA GLY A 32 9.76 8.88 55.82
C GLY A 32 9.30 10.32 56.01
N LEU A 33 8.21 10.51 56.75
CA LEU A 33 7.61 11.82 57.01
C LEU A 33 8.59 12.73 57.80
N PRO A 34 8.72 14.02 57.42
CA PRO A 34 7.83 14.78 56.54
C PRO A 34 8.39 14.97 55.11
N THR A 35 9.28 14.09 54.64
CA THR A 35 10.00 14.31 53.37
C THR A 35 9.82 13.15 52.38
N GLN A 36 8.92 13.35 51.41
CA GLN A 36 8.90 12.58 50.17
C GLN A 36 9.86 13.21 49.15
N ARG A 37 10.54 12.38 48.36
CA ARG A 37 11.52 12.84 47.37
C ARG A 37 11.08 12.46 45.96
N ILE A 38 11.00 13.45 45.08
CA ILE A 38 10.70 13.26 43.66
C ILE A 38 12.02 13.01 42.94
N GLU A 39 12.15 11.86 42.28
CA GLU A 39 13.35 11.46 41.54
C GLU A 39 12.99 11.10 40.09
N PRO A 40 13.89 11.33 39.11
CA PRO A 40 13.67 10.86 37.75
C PRO A 40 13.47 9.35 37.73
N SER A 41 12.47 8.88 36.99
CA SER A 41 12.17 7.45 36.89
C SER A 41 13.36 6.70 36.28
N THR A 42 13.70 5.57 36.87
CA THR A 42 14.60 4.64 36.22
C THR A 42 13.96 4.10 34.94
N ARG A 43 14.78 3.57 34.03
CA ARG A 43 14.29 2.92 32.81
C ARG A 43 13.32 1.78 33.14
N ALA A 44 13.54 1.01 34.21
CA ALA A 44 12.65 -0.07 34.63
C ALA A 44 11.27 0.43 35.12
N GLU A 45 11.23 1.56 35.84
CA GLU A 45 9.99 2.17 36.34
C GLU A 45 9.17 2.80 35.19
N ARG A 46 9.84 3.42 34.21
CA ARG A 46 9.20 3.86 32.95
C ARG A 46 8.54 2.70 32.19
N HIS A 47 9.20 1.54 32.17
CA HIS A 47 8.66 0.34 31.52
C HIS A 47 7.51 -0.29 32.32
N ALA A 48 7.51 -0.21 33.66
CA ALA A 48 6.37 -0.65 34.48
C ALA A 48 5.15 0.25 34.27
N TRP A 49 5.36 1.57 34.29
CA TRP A 49 4.33 2.56 33.96
C TRP A 49 3.77 2.37 32.55
N ALA A 50 4.61 2.11 31.55
CA ALA A 50 4.16 1.83 30.19
C ALA A 50 3.31 0.54 30.09
N ARG A 51 3.54 -0.47 30.95
CA ARG A 51 2.72 -1.69 31.02
C ARG A 51 1.37 -1.45 31.69
N GLU A 52 1.31 -0.70 32.79
CA GLU A 52 0.06 -0.30 33.45
C GLU A 52 -0.77 0.61 32.54
N ASN A 53 -0.14 1.62 31.94
CA ASN A 53 -0.79 2.53 30.99
C ASN A 53 -1.22 1.80 29.70
N ARG A 54 -0.53 0.71 29.31
CA ARG A 54 -0.97 -0.20 28.22
C ARG A 54 -2.27 -0.92 28.59
N GLN A 55 -2.41 -1.43 29.82
CA GLN A 55 -3.67 -2.03 30.28
C GLN A 55 -4.80 -0.99 30.36
N GLU A 56 -4.52 0.22 30.81
CA GLU A 56 -5.48 1.32 30.84
C GLU A 56 -5.91 1.81 29.46
N ARG A 57 -4.99 1.88 28.49
CA ARG A 57 -5.31 2.21 27.10
C ARG A 57 -6.09 1.10 26.41
N LEU A 58 -5.83 -0.17 26.73
CA LEU A 58 -6.64 -1.29 26.28
C LEU A 58 -8.05 -1.20 26.87
N ALA A 59 -8.19 -0.92 28.16
CA ALA A 59 -9.47 -0.67 28.81
C ALA A 59 -10.19 0.59 28.27
N GLN A 60 -9.46 1.65 27.91
CA GLN A 60 -10.03 2.85 27.26
C GLN A 60 -10.40 2.60 25.80
N ALA A 61 -9.66 1.77 25.07
CA ALA A 61 -10.01 1.34 23.72
C ALA A 61 -11.28 0.48 23.74
N GLU A 62 -11.44 -0.38 24.75
CA GLU A 62 -12.71 -1.06 25.03
C GLU A 62 -13.83 -0.06 25.33
N ARG A 63 -13.63 0.91 26.24
CA ARG A 63 -14.65 1.95 26.52
C ARG A 63 -15.01 2.79 25.28
N ARG A 64 -14.03 3.11 24.43
CA ARG A 64 -14.23 3.87 23.17
C ARG A 64 -14.91 3.04 22.08
N ARG A 65 -14.71 1.72 22.04
CA ARG A 65 -15.45 0.80 21.14
C ARG A 65 -16.96 0.86 21.38
N TYR A 66 -17.41 1.26 22.57
CA TYR A 66 -18.84 1.30 22.94
C TYR A 66 -19.45 2.71 23.03
N GLN A 67 -18.64 3.77 23.14
CA GLN A 67 -19.14 5.15 23.32
C GLN A 67 -19.56 5.89 22.03
N THR A 68 -19.30 5.34 20.83
CA THR A 68 -19.63 6.03 19.56
C THR A 68 -21.14 6.08 19.25
N TYR A 69 -22.02 5.63 20.16
CA TYR A 69 -23.40 5.30 19.83
C TYR A 69 -24.49 6.19 20.44
N ALA A 70 -24.19 7.08 21.38
CA ALA A 70 -25.21 7.76 22.19
C ALA A 70 -26.06 8.85 21.48
N SER A 71 -26.03 8.99 20.14
CA SER A 71 -26.69 10.11 19.43
C SER A 71 -27.69 9.74 18.31
N HIS A 72 -28.18 8.51 18.21
CA HIS A 72 -29.09 8.11 17.12
C HIS A 72 -30.58 8.10 17.54
N GLU A 73 -31.39 9.01 16.98
CA GLU A 73 -32.87 9.07 17.11
C GLU A 73 -33.62 8.07 16.17
N GLY A 74 -33.05 6.91 15.83
CA GLY A 74 -33.61 5.98 14.83
C GLY A 74 -33.78 4.52 15.31
N SER A 75 -34.75 3.79 14.74
CA SER A 75 -34.97 2.36 15.02
C SER A 75 -33.77 1.50 14.63
N TRP A 76 -33.36 0.58 15.52
CA TRP A 76 -32.22 -0.33 15.34
C TRP A 76 -32.25 -1.08 14.02
N ALA A 77 -33.44 -1.49 13.56
CA ALA A 77 -33.62 -2.18 12.28
C ALA A 77 -33.03 -1.43 11.08
N ARG A 78 -33.16 -0.10 11.05
CA ARG A 78 -32.61 0.72 9.95
C ARG A 78 -31.10 0.89 10.06
N TYR A 79 -30.58 0.97 11.28
CA TYR A 79 -29.13 1.08 11.50
C TYR A 79 -28.42 -0.25 11.19
N ALA A 80 -28.99 -1.36 11.67
CA ALA A 80 -28.53 -2.71 11.36
C ALA A 80 -28.40 -2.92 9.85
N ASP A 81 -29.44 -2.56 9.08
CA ASP A 81 -29.46 -2.71 7.62
C ASP A 81 -28.50 -1.75 6.89
N ALA A 82 -28.43 -0.48 7.30
CA ALA A 82 -27.61 0.52 6.61
C ALA A 82 -26.11 0.43 6.95
N THR A 83 -25.76 0.02 8.17
CA THR A 83 -24.40 0.17 8.70
C THR A 83 -23.73 -1.18 8.97
N VAL A 84 -24.44 -2.12 9.60
CA VAL A 84 -23.87 -3.40 10.03
C VAL A 84 -23.92 -4.43 8.90
N ALA A 85 -25.06 -4.52 8.19
CA ALA A 85 -25.30 -5.49 7.14
C ALA A 85 -24.30 -5.44 5.97
N PRO A 86 -23.90 -4.26 5.43
CA PRO A 86 -22.92 -4.21 4.35
C PRO A 86 -21.55 -4.77 4.76
N ARG A 87 -21.22 -4.73 6.05
CA ARG A 87 -19.94 -5.20 6.59
C ARG A 87 -19.92 -6.69 6.79
N LEU A 88 -21.03 -7.23 7.30
CA LEU A 88 -21.26 -8.65 7.38
C LEU A 88 -21.33 -9.28 5.97
N ARG A 89 -22.00 -8.63 5.01
CA ARG A 89 -21.97 -9.05 3.59
C ARG A 89 -20.56 -9.04 3.01
N ALA A 90 -19.76 -8.01 3.29
CA ALA A 90 -18.37 -7.97 2.84
C ALA A 90 -17.52 -9.12 3.40
N VAL A 91 -17.79 -9.62 4.62
CA VAL A 91 -17.12 -10.83 5.14
C VAL A 91 -17.51 -12.06 4.31
N LEU A 92 -18.79 -12.23 3.98
CA LEU A 92 -19.29 -13.34 3.18
C LEU A 92 -18.76 -13.30 1.74
N ASP A 93 -18.81 -12.14 1.09
CA ASP A 93 -18.35 -11.94 -0.28
C ASP A 93 -16.85 -12.20 -0.38
N LEU A 94 -16.07 -11.69 0.58
CA LEU A 94 -14.62 -11.89 0.63
C LEU A 94 -14.24 -13.35 0.84
N ALA A 95 -14.97 -14.09 1.68
CA ALA A 95 -14.77 -15.53 1.85
C ALA A 95 -15.09 -16.29 0.54
N ALA A 96 -16.18 -15.93 -0.12
CA ALA A 96 -16.59 -16.53 -1.39
C ALA A 96 -15.57 -16.27 -2.52
N GLU A 97 -15.05 -15.04 -2.65
CA GLU A 97 -14.00 -14.67 -3.61
C GLU A 97 -12.71 -15.48 -3.40
N ARG A 98 -12.42 -15.86 -2.16
CA ARG A 98 -11.22 -16.63 -1.76
C ARG A 98 -11.40 -18.14 -1.87
N GLY A 99 -12.62 -18.61 -2.14
CA GLY A 99 -12.96 -20.04 -2.08
C GLY A 99 -12.88 -20.62 -0.66
N GLU A 100 -13.01 -19.78 0.36
CA GLU A 100 -12.99 -20.13 1.78
C GLU A 100 -14.42 -20.14 2.34
N GLN A 101 -14.66 -20.86 3.44
CA GLN A 101 -15.91 -20.74 4.19
C GLN A 101 -15.82 -19.55 5.14
N ALA A 102 -16.86 -18.72 5.16
CA ALA A 102 -16.97 -17.64 6.14
C ALA A 102 -17.07 -18.21 7.56
N ASP A 103 -16.55 -17.48 8.54
CA ASP A 103 -16.46 -17.92 9.93
C ASP A 103 -17.35 -17.05 10.85
N TRP A 104 -18.06 -17.69 11.78
CA TRP A 104 -18.85 -17.00 12.80
C TRP A 104 -18.02 -16.02 13.62
N SER A 105 -16.75 -16.30 13.89
CA SER A 105 -15.87 -15.35 14.56
C SER A 105 -15.71 -14.04 13.77
N GLU A 106 -15.50 -14.10 12.45
CA GLU A 106 -15.43 -12.91 11.59
C GLU A 106 -16.76 -12.16 11.49
N MET A 107 -17.87 -12.90 11.47
CA MET A 107 -19.22 -12.32 11.51
C MET A 107 -19.50 -11.59 12.83
N HIS A 108 -19.20 -12.21 13.98
CA HIS A 108 -19.34 -11.62 15.31
C HIS A 108 -18.51 -10.34 15.44
N LEU A 109 -17.30 -10.33 14.89
CA LEU A 109 -16.41 -9.17 14.91
C LEU A 109 -16.87 -8.01 14.05
N ALA A 110 -17.30 -8.33 12.83
CA ALA A 110 -17.85 -7.36 11.93
C ALA A 110 -19.12 -6.73 12.50
N ALA A 111 -19.92 -7.47 13.29
CA ALA A 111 -21.05 -6.95 14.05
C ALA A 111 -20.59 -6.07 15.24
N ALA A 112 -19.68 -6.57 16.08
CA ALA A 112 -19.23 -5.92 17.31
C ALA A 112 -18.63 -4.53 17.08
N ARG A 113 -17.92 -4.34 15.96
CA ARG A 113 -17.35 -3.04 15.56
C ARG A 113 -18.38 -1.92 15.44
N TYR A 114 -19.66 -2.25 15.29
CA TYR A 114 -20.75 -1.29 15.13
C TYR A 114 -21.78 -1.36 16.26
N GLY A 115 -21.38 -1.88 17.43
CA GLY A 115 -22.26 -1.97 18.61
C GLY A 115 -23.35 -3.04 18.45
N ALA A 116 -23.09 -4.08 17.65
CA ALA A 116 -24.02 -5.16 17.37
C ALA A 116 -23.47 -6.50 17.86
N ARG A 117 -24.34 -7.37 18.36
CA ARG A 117 -24.02 -8.76 18.72
C ARG A 117 -24.92 -9.70 17.95
N ILE A 118 -24.38 -10.81 17.43
CA ILE A 118 -25.21 -11.84 16.82
C ILE A 118 -25.57 -12.84 17.92
N ASP A 119 -26.87 -13.09 18.10
CA ASP A 119 -27.41 -14.03 19.08
C ASP A 119 -28.36 -15.04 18.43
N SER A 120 -28.59 -16.15 19.14
CA SER A 120 -29.70 -17.04 18.82
C SER A 120 -31.03 -16.33 19.12
N GLY A 121 -31.89 -16.28 18.12
CA GLY A 121 -33.23 -15.73 18.22
C GLY A 121 -34.19 -16.66 18.95
N PRO A 122 -35.39 -16.17 19.33
CA PRO A 122 -36.41 -16.95 20.02
C PRO A 122 -37.04 -18.06 19.16
N GLU A 123 -36.90 -17.99 17.83
CA GLU A 123 -37.33 -19.03 16.89
C GLU A 123 -36.20 -20.06 16.68
N ALA A 124 -36.53 -21.35 16.66
CA ALA A 124 -35.54 -22.42 16.46
C ALA A 124 -34.80 -22.24 15.12
N GLY A 125 -33.49 -21.97 15.19
CA GLY A 125 -32.61 -21.73 14.04
C GLY A 125 -32.64 -20.30 13.49
N GLY A 126 -33.42 -19.39 14.08
CA GLY A 126 -33.42 -17.97 13.71
C GLY A 126 -32.28 -17.24 14.41
N LEU A 127 -31.47 -16.49 13.65
CA LEU A 127 -30.41 -15.64 14.21
C LEU A 127 -30.86 -14.19 14.24
N VAL A 128 -30.49 -13.48 15.31
CA VAL A 128 -30.80 -12.07 15.48
C VAL A 128 -29.54 -11.26 15.68
N LEU A 129 -29.51 -10.07 15.09
CA LEU A 129 -28.56 -9.02 15.39
C LEU A 129 -29.15 -8.15 16.51
N ARG A 130 -28.55 -8.22 17.69
CA ARG A 130 -28.92 -7.47 18.90
C ARG A 130 -28.08 -6.20 19.01
N GLU A 131 -28.72 -5.11 19.39
CA GLU A 131 -28.06 -3.87 19.77
C GLU A 131 -27.37 -4.03 21.14
N VAL A 132 -26.09 -3.70 21.24
CA VAL A 132 -25.35 -3.73 22.51
C VAL A 132 -25.41 -2.34 23.13
N ARG A 133 -26.30 -2.16 24.11
CA ARG A 133 -26.37 -0.95 24.95
C ARG A 133 -25.58 -1.17 26.23
N ARG A 134 -24.89 -0.13 26.71
CA ARG A 134 -24.16 -0.18 27.99
C ARG A 134 -24.58 1.01 28.86
N ASP A 135 -24.68 0.78 30.17
CA ASP A 135 -24.93 1.85 31.14
C ASP A 135 -23.68 2.72 31.37
N ASP A 136 -23.83 3.78 32.18
CA ASP A 136 -22.76 4.74 32.49
C ASP A 136 -21.57 4.09 33.21
N ASP A 137 -21.78 2.93 33.84
CA ASP A 137 -20.76 2.12 34.52
C ASP A 137 -20.12 1.07 33.57
N GLY A 138 -20.59 0.98 32.32
CA GLY A 138 -20.05 0.10 31.27
C GLY A 138 -20.64 -1.31 31.25
N HIS A 139 -21.67 -1.60 32.05
CA HIS A 139 -22.36 -2.89 32.05
C HIS A 139 -23.33 -2.98 30.86
N GLU A 140 -23.36 -4.14 30.22
CA GLU A 140 -24.27 -4.40 29.10
C GLU A 140 -25.72 -4.48 29.59
N MET A 141 -26.58 -3.66 28.98
CA MET A 141 -27.99 -3.62 29.28
C MET A 141 -28.75 -4.71 28.51
N PRO A 142 -29.62 -5.49 29.19
CA PRO A 142 -30.30 -6.63 28.59
C PRO A 142 -31.44 -6.26 27.62
N ASP A 143 -31.74 -4.98 27.41
CA ASP A 143 -32.92 -4.47 26.70
C ASP A 143 -32.64 -3.95 25.28
N GLY A 144 -31.54 -4.35 24.66
CA GLY A 144 -31.20 -3.99 23.28
C GLY A 144 -32.21 -4.48 22.24
N GLU A 145 -32.54 -3.64 21.25
CA GLU A 145 -33.42 -4.02 20.14
C GLU A 145 -32.78 -5.16 19.32
N CYS A 146 -33.60 -6.06 18.75
CA CYS A 146 -33.14 -7.21 17.97
C CYS A 146 -33.77 -7.21 16.58
N VAL A 147 -32.99 -7.59 15.56
CA VAL A 147 -33.46 -7.71 14.17
C VAL A 147 -33.00 -9.03 13.60
N ARG A 148 -33.84 -9.71 12.82
CA ARG A 148 -33.47 -10.97 12.17
C ARG A 148 -32.27 -10.80 11.24
N LEU A 149 -31.23 -11.59 11.46
CA LEU A 149 -29.95 -11.49 10.75
C LEU A 149 -30.10 -11.80 9.26
N ASP A 150 -30.89 -12.82 8.92
CA ASP A 150 -31.14 -13.21 7.53
C ASP A 150 -31.94 -12.15 6.76
N ALA A 151 -32.90 -11.50 7.42
CA ALA A 151 -33.66 -10.38 6.86
C ALA A 151 -32.77 -9.15 6.58
N VAL A 152 -31.76 -8.92 7.42
CA VAL A 152 -30.80 -7.81 7.31
C VAL A 152 -29.74 -8.08 6.23
N LEU A 153 -29.25 -9.32 6.14
CA LEU A 153 -28.22 -9.69 5.17
C LEU A 153 -28.78 -9.91 3.77
N GLY A 154 -30.05 -10.34 3.65
CA GLY A 154 -30.64 -10.72 2.38
C GLY A 154 -29.91 -11.90 1.72
N ALA A 155 -29.20 -12.70 2.52
CA ALA A 155 -28.31 -13.77 2.09
C ALA A 155 -28.62 -15.07 2.85
N ASP A 156 -28.46 -16.21 2.17
CA ASP A 156 -28.57 -17.52 2.78
C ASP A 156 -27.31 -17.82 3.60
N LEU A 157 -27.48 -17.98 4.92
CA LEU A 157 -26.39 -18.20 5.88
C LEU A 157 -25.92 -19.65 5.95
N THR A 158 -26.47 -20.55 5.14
CA THR A 158 -26.04 -21.95 5.05
C THR A 158 -24.54 -22.12 4.72
N SER A 159 -23.90 -21.13 4.10
CA SER A 159 -22.46 -21.11 3.80
C SER A 159 -21.55 -20.94 5.03
N LEU A 160 -22.08 -20.42 6.14
CA LEU A 160 -21.36 -20.25 7.42
C LEU A 160 -21.33 -21.52 8.29
N GLY A 161 -21.97 -22.61 7.85
CA GLY A 161 -22.12 -23.82 8.64
C GLY A 161 -23.10 -23.66 9.82
N ALA A 162 -22.94 -24.52 10.85
CA ALA A 162 -23.78 -24.44 12.05
C ALA A 162 -23.47 -23.17 12.84
N TYR A 163 -24.51 -22.47 13.31
CA TYR A 163 -24.35 -21.30 14.16
C TYR A 163 -23.54 -21.62 15.41
N LEU A 164 -22.54 -20.78 15.70
CA LEU A 164 -21.79 -20.78 16.94
C LEU A 164 -22.13 -19.50 17.70
N ASP A 165 -22.52 -19.63 18.96
CA ASP A 165 -22.61 -18.47 19.85
C ASP A 165 -21.23 -17.78 20.02
N PRO A 166 -21.16 -16.54 20.52
CA PRO A 166 -19.89 -15.82 20.59
C PRO A 166 -18.78 -16.57 21.34
N GLU A 167 -19.11 -17.27 22.43
CA GLU A 167 -18.15 -18.05 23.22
C GLU A 167 -17.67 -19.28 22.44
N GLN A 168 -18.60 -19.99 21.80
CA GLN A 168 -18.29 -21.12 20.92
C GLN A 168 -17.51 -20.70 19.66
N ALA A 169 -17.73 -19.48 19.17
CA ALA A 169 -17.01 -18.91 18.03
C ALA A 169 -15.59 -18.50 18.42
N GLU A 170 -15.39 -17.94 19.61
CA GLU A 170 -14.07 -17.73 20.21
C GLU A 170 -13.34 -19.06 20.36
N ASP A 171 -13.96 -20.07 20.97
CA ASP A 171 -13.41 -21.42 21.11
C ASP A 171 -13.06 -22.07 19.76
N ALA A 172 -13.91 -21.89 18.74
CA ALA A 172 -13.65 -22.38 17.41
C ALA A 172 -12.47 -21.66 16.75
N LEU A 173 -12.37 -20.34 16.92
CA LEU A 173 -11.23 -19.55 16.45
C LEU A 173 -9.93 -19.96 17.14
N VAL A 174 -9.96 -20.16 18.46
CA VAL A 174 -8.83 -20.67 19.25
C VAL A 174 -8.37 -22.01 18.68
N ARG A 175 -9.28 -22.99 18.55
CA ARG A 175 -8.96 -24.31 17.97
C ARG A 175 -8.40 -24.20 16.55
N ARG A 176 -8.93 -23.28 15.74
CA ARG A 176 -8.46 -23.04 14.38
C ARG A 176 -7.04 -22.49 14.35
N ILE A 177 -6.73 -21.51 15.20
CA ILE A 177 -5.37 -20.93 15.32
C ILE A 177 -4.39 -21.96 15.91
N GLU A 178 -4.85 -22.80 16.84
CA GLU A 178 -4.03 -23.88 17.37
C GLU A 178 -3.64 -24.89 16.28
N ALA A 179 -4.60 -25.26 15.43
CA ALA A 179 -4.40 -26.18 14.32
C ALA A 179 -3.58 -25.56 13.18
N ASP A 180 -3.86 -24.31 12.83
CA ASP A 180 -3.16 -23.54 11.80
C ASP A 180 -2.91 -22.09 12.27
N PRO A 181 -1.76 -21.82 12.91
CA PRO A 181 -1.40 -20.48 13.34
C PRO A 181 -1.21 -19.49 12.17
N SER A 182 -1.03 -19.98 10.94
CA SER A 182 -0.86 -19.12 9.76
C SER A 182 -2.10 -18.30 9.41
N VAL A 183 -3.27 -18.65 9.97
CA VAL A 183 -4.50 -17.85 9.78
C VAL A 183 -4.29 -16.40 10.24
N VAL A 184 -3.56 -16.19 11.34
CA VAL A 184 -3.29 -14.86 11.90
C VAL A 184 -2.32 -14.10 10.99
N SER A 185 -1.16 -14.70 10.68
CA SER A 185 -0.12 -14.04 9.90
C SER A 185 -0.54 -13.79 8.45
N ARG A 186 -1.27 -14.72 7.81
CA ARG A 186 -1.84 -14.52 6.47
C ARG A 186 -2.81 -13.35 6.47
N ARG A 187 -3.61 -13.17 7.53
CA ARG A 187 -4.54 -12.06 7.62
C ARG A 187 -3.83 -10.73 7.82
N LEU A 188 -2.84 -10.66 8.71
CA LEU A 188 -2.01 -9.47 8.91
C LEU A 188 -1.25 -9.08 7.64
N ALA A 189 -0.69 -10.07 6.94
CA ALA A 189 0.07 -9.90 5.70
C ALA A 189 -0.76 -9.43 4.49
N GLN A 190 -2.08 -9.29 4.63
CA GLN A 190 -2.92 -8.63 3.61
C GLN A 190 -2.81 -7.11 3.73
N ASP A 191 -2.76 -6.60 4.96
CA ASP A 191 -2.84 -5.17 5.25
C ASP A 191 -1.43 -4.53 5.36
N VAL A 192 -0.43 -5.31 5.80
CA VAL A 192 0.94 -4.83 6.02
C VAL A 192 2.00 -5.83 5.54
N SER A 193 3.12 -5.34 4.99
CA SER A 193 4.23 -6.22 4.56
C SER A 193 5.05 -6.75 5.72
N THR A 194 5.16 -5.96 6.77
CA THR A 194 5.85 -6.32 8.01
C THR A 194 4.95 -5.93 9.18
N PHE A 195 4.88 -6.79 10.18
CA PHE A 195 4.08 -6.61 11.39
C PHE A 195 4.89 -7.08 12.61
N ASP A 196 4.56 -6.61 13.79
CA ASP A 196 5.21 -7.03 15.03
C ASP A 196 4.28 -7.85 15.92
N ARG A 197 4.72 -8.11 17.16
CA ARG A 197 3.91 -8.78 18.17
C ARG A 197 2.66 -7.98 18.55
N GLU A 198 2.76 -6.65 18.61
CA GLU A 198 1.60 -5.81 18.96
C GLU A 198 0.50 -5.90 17.92
N ASP A 199 0.86 -6.02 16.64
CA ASP A 199 -0.11 -6.26 15.56
C ASP A 199 -0.85 -7.60 15.72
N ILE A 200 -0.13 -8.66 16.12
CA ILE A 200 -0.72 -9.98 16.42
C ILE A 200 -1.67 -9.89 17.62
N ASP A 201 -1.22 -9.27 18.71
CA ASP A 201 -2.02 -9.07 19.93
C ASP A 201 -3.24 -8.20 19.64
N HIS A 202 -3.11 -7.15 18.83
CA HIS A 202 -4.22 -6.29 18.42
C HIS A 202 -5.22 -7.06 17.57
N TRP A 203 -4.73 -7.89 16.64
CA TRP A 203 -5.59 -8.72 15.83
C TRP A 203 -6.34 -9.74 16.68
N LEU A 204 -5.72 -10.34 17.70
CA LEU A 204 -6.36 -11.33 18.57
C LEU A 204 -7.30 -10.71 19.61
N SER A 205 -6.91 -9.62 20.27
CA SER A 205 -7.74 -8.88 21.23
C SER A 205 -8.93 -8.15 20.59
N ALA A 206 -8.93 -8.01 19.26
CA ALA A 206 -10.15 -7.65 18.55
C ALA A 206 -11.20 -8.78 18.63
N ARG A 207 -10.77 -10.04 18.73
CA ARG A 207 -11.54 -11.27 18.47
C ARG A 207 -11.75 -12.18 19.67
N LEU A 208 -10.96 -12.02 20.71
CA LEU A 208 -10.95 -12.85 21.90
C LEU A 208 -11.18 -11.96 23.12
N THR A 209 -11.98 -12.45 24.05
CA THR A 209 -12.30 -11.74 25.31
C THR A 209 -11.30 -12.04 26.42
N ASP A 210 -10.72 -13.24 26.46
CA ASP A 210 -9.72 -13.59 27.47
C ASP A 210 -8.31 -13.12 27.10
N ALA A 211 -7.75 -12.24 27.93
CA ALA A 211 -6.38 -11.73 27.78
C ALA A 211 -5.32 -12.84 27.95
N GLY A 212 -5.62 -13.88 28.74
CA GLY A 212 -4.74 -15.05 28.89
C GLY A 212 -4.59 -15.83 27.57
N GLU A 213 -5.71 -16.09 26.91
CA GLU A 213 -5.77 -16.73 25.59
C GLU A 213 -5.09 -15.89 24.50
N VAL A 214 -5.25 -14.56 24.50
CA VAL A 214 -4.52 -13.68 23.56
C VAL A 214 -3.01 -13.89 23.69
N GLU A 215 -2.46 -13.80 24.90
CA GLU A 215 -1.02 -13.96 25.14
C GLU A 215 -0.52 -15.35 24.74
N ARG A 216 -1.29 -16.39 25.07
CA ARG A 216 -0.98 -17.80 24.74
C ARG A 216 -0.97 -18.03 23.24
N LEU A 217 -2.00 -17.56 22.52
CA LEU A 217 -2.12 -17.75 21.08
C LEU A 217 -1.12 -16.93 20.30
N SER A 218 -0.83 -15.70 20.72
CA SER A 218 0.23 -14.91 20.09
C SER A 218 1.59 -15.61 20.21
N GLN A 219 1.93 -16.20 21.38
CA GLN A 219 3.14 -17.03 21.53
C GLN A 219 3.11 -18.28 20.65
N HIS A 220 1.92 -18.89 20.48
CA HIS A 220 1.74 -20.03 19.59
C HIS A 220 2.00 -19.65 18.13
N VAL A 221 1.46 -18.51 17.67
CA VAL A 221 1.73 -17.96 16.33
C VAL A 221 3.22 -17.75 16.11
N GLU A 222 3.91 -17.04 17.01
CA GLU A 222 5.36 -16.79 16.88
C GLU A 222 6.21 -18.07 16.82
N ARG A 223 5.80 -19.13 17.53
CA ARG A 223 6.58 -20.38 17.66
C ARG A 223 6.25 -21.43 16.61
N LYS A 224 4.99 -21.49 16.17
CA LYS A 224 4.46 -22.62 15.39
C LYS A 224 4.03 -22.23 13.97
N ASP A 225 3.90 -20.93 13.67
CA ASP A 225 3.59 -20.49 12.32
C ASP A 225 4.79 -20.68 11.37
N THR A 226 4.64 -21.64 10.46
CA THR A 226 5.67 -21.97 9.46
C THR A 226 5.70 -20.99 8.28
N THR A 227 4.67 -20.17 8.12
CA THR A 227 4.62 -19.11 7.10
C THR A 227 5.30 -17.84 7.59
N LEU A 228 5.40 -17.64 8.90
CA LEU A 228 6.05 -16.49 9.51
C LEU A 228 7.55 -16.47 9.19
N ARG A 229 8.06 -15.29 8.85
CA ARG A 229 9.47 -15.01 8.57
C ARG A 229 9.87 -13.82 9.39
N MET A 230 10.93 -13.97 10.17
CA MET A 230 11.44 -12.91 11.01
C MET A 230 12.34 -12.01 10.16
N VAL A 231 11.96 -10.74 9.99
CA VAL A 231 12.66 -9.75 9.17
C VAL A 231 13.62 -8.95 10.03
N ALA A 232 13.27 -8.64 11.27
CA ALA A 232 14.22 -8.06 12.20
C ALA A 232 13.94 -8.54 13.60
N VAL A 233 14.98 -8.56 14.39
CA VAL A 233 14.92 -9.04 15.75
C VAL A 233 15.40 -7.90 16.61
N ASP A 234 14.55 -6.91 16.82
CA ASP A 234 14.71 -6.14 18.06
C ASP A 234 14.43 -7.13 19.21
N PRO A 235 15.35 -7.33 20.18
CA PRO A 235 15.11 -8.17 21.35
C PRO A 235 13.88 -7.74 22.17
N GLN A 236 13.34 -6.54 21.94
CA GLN A 236 12.13 -6.03 22.56
C GLN A 236 10.89 -6.07 21.62
N HIS A 237 11.06 -5.98 20.29
CA HIS A 237 9.95 -5.93 19.31
C HIS A 237 10.32 -6.62 17.97
N PRO A 238 10.28 -7.96 17.89
CA PRO A 238 10.59 -8.65 16.65
C PRO A 238 9.62 -8.24 15.52
N LEU A 239 10.18 -7.96 14.34
CA LEU A 239 9.43 -7.68 13.12
C LEU A 239 9.32 -8.95 12.29
N TYR A 240 8.09 -9.28 11.93
CA TYR A 240 7.69 -10.43 11.15
C TYR A 240 7.17 -10.02 9.77
N THR A 241 7.22 -10.97 8.85
CA THR A 241 6.53 -10.97 7.55
C THR A 241 6.07 -12.40 7.28
N THR A 242 5.42 -12.65 6.15
CA THR A 242 5.14 -14.01 5.69
C THR A 242 6.07 -14.42 4.56
N ALA A 243 6.33 -15.72 4.45
CA ALA A 243 7.10 -16.30 3.35
C ALA A 243 6.52 -15.95 1.98
N GLU A 244 5.19 -15.78 1.93
CA GLU A 244 4.48 -15.34 0.74
C GLU A 244 4.86 -13.90 0.36
N ILE A 245 4.71 -12.93 1.27
CA ILE A 245 5.07 -11.52 1.01
C ILE A 245 6.57 -11.40 0.69
N GLN A 246 7.42 -12.09 1.43
CA GLN A 246 8.85 -12.11 1.16
C GLN A 246 9.15 -12.65 -0.25
N GLY A 247 8.46 -13.72 -0.66
CA GLY A 247 8.57 -14.29 -2.00
C GLY A 247 8.08 -13.35 -3.09
N ILE A 248 6.96 -12.66 -2.88
CA ILE A 248 6.40 -11.67 -3.79
C ILE A 248 7.37 -10.50 -3.96
N GLU A 249 7.88 -9.94 -2.87
CA GLU A 249 8.80 -8.80 -2.92
C GLU A 249 10.17 -9.18 -3.51
N ALA A 250 10.65 -10.39 -3.25
CA ALA A 250 11.87 -10.92 -3.88
C ALA A 250 11.68 -11.11 -5.40
N GLY A 251 10.57 -11.74 -5.81
CA GLY A 251 10.22 -11.90 -7.22
C GLY A 251 10.05 -10.57 -7.94
N LEU A 252 9.40 -9.60 -7.29
CA LEU A 252 9.26 -8.23 -7.78
C LEU A 252 10.63 -7.58 -8.01
N ALA A 253 11.57 -7.71 -7.07
CA ALA A 253 12.92 -7.18 -7.20
C ALA A 253 13.70 -7.85 -8.35
N ASP A 254 13.60 -9.18 -8.48
CA ASP A 254 14.24 -9.92 -9.56
C ASP A 254 13.68 -9.52 -10.94
N ASP A 255 12.36 -9.35 -11.04
CA ASP A 255 11.69 -8.90 -12.26
C ASP A 255 12.08 -7.46 -12.61
N ALA A 256 12.10 -6.56 -11.62
CA ALA A 256 12.52 -5.18 -11.78
C ALA A 256 13.97 -5.10 -12.29
N ARG A 257 14.88 -5.85 -11.67
CA ARG A 257 16.29 -5.93 -12.08
C ARG A 257 16.45 -6.48 -13.49
N ALA A 258 15.69 -7.52 -13.83
CA ALA A 258 15.72 -8.11 -15.18
C ALA A 258 15.24 -7.12 -16.26
N LEU A 259 14.23 -6.30 -15.96
CA LEU A 259 13.73 -5.27 -16.88
C LEU A 259 14.68 -4.07 -16.97
N ALA A 260 15.34 -3.70 -15.88
CA ALA A 260 16.21 -2.52 -15.85
C ALA A 260 17.51 -2.68 -16.67
N VAL A 261 18.03 -3.91 -16.82
CA VAL A 261 19.36 -4.18 -17.43
C VAL A 261 19.33 -4.42 -18.95
N ARG A 262 18.18 -4.36 -19.63
CA ARG A 262 18.10 -4.71 -21.08
C ARG A 262 18.38 -3.52 -22.01
N GLU A 263 19.53 -3.58 -22.70
CA GLU A 263 20.02 -2.57 -23.66
C GLU A 263 19.24 -2.51 -24.99
N ASP A 264 18.42 -3.51 -25.32
CA ASP A 264 17.71 -3.61 -26.60
C ASP A 264 16.52 -2.65 -26.76
N THR A 265 16.32 -1.77 -25.77
CA THR A 265 15.20 -0.82 -25.70
C THR A 265 15.62 0.64 -25.59
N ALA A 266 16.91 0.94 -25.82
CA ALA A 266 17.43 2.29 -25.86
C ALA A 266 16.54 3.22 -26.69
N TRP A 267 15.98 4.25 -26.07
CA TRP A 267 15.18 5.21 -26.82
C TRP A 267 16.07 6.02 -27.77
N SER A 268 15.63 6.16 -29.02
CA SER A 268 16.35 6.95 -30.02
C SER A 268 16.36 8.42 -29.58
N PRO A 269 17.55 9.06 -29.41
CA PRO A 269 17.63 10.46 -29.01
C PRO A 269 16.93 11.40 -29.98
N ARG A 270 16.93 11.03 -31.28
CA ARG A 270 16.23 11.77 -32.33
C ARG A 270 14.72 11.68 -32.13
N ASP A 271 14.20 10.47 -31.94
CA ASP A 271 12.75 10.25 -31.82
C ASP A 271 12.21 10.82 -30.51
N MET A 272 13.03 10.81 -29.45
CA MET A 272 12.73 11.51 -28.20
C MET A 272 12.73 13.04 -28.37
N ALA A 273 13.70 13.61 -29.08
CA ALA A 273 13.70 15.05 -29.36
C ALA A 273 12.46 15.47 -30.17
N GLU A 274 12.04 14.65 -31.14
CA GLU A 274 10.80 14.84 -31.89
C GLU A 274 9.57 14.74 -30.98
N ALA A 275 9.51 13.72 -30.11
CA ALA A 275 8.42 13.55 -29.15
C ALA A 275 8.28 14.73 -28.17
N ILE A 276 9.40 15.23 -27.65
CA ILE A 276 9.43 16.44 -26.81
C ILE A 276 8.91 17.65 -27.60
N SER A 277 9.41 17.85 -28.83
CA SER A 277 8.99 19.00 -29.64
C SER A 277 7.47 18.98 -29.91
N ARG A 278 6.92 17.81 -30.25
CA ARG A 278 5.46 17.64 -30.43
C ARG A 278 4.67 17.92 -29.16
N ALA A 279 5.15 17.44 -28.01
CA ALA A 279 4.52 17.70 -26.72
C ALA A 279 4.55 19.19 -26.34
N GLU A 280 5.67 19.87 -26.61
CA GLU A 280 5.82 21.32 -26.39
C GLU A 280 4.87 22.13 -27.28
N GLU A 281 4.75 21.77 -28.55
CA GLU A 281 3.84 22.41 -29.52
C GLU A 281 2.36 22.21 -29.15
N GLU A 282 1.95 20.98 -28.82
CA GLU A 282 0.56 20.63 -28.51
C GLU A 282 0.04 21.39 -27.27
N ARG A 283 0.90 21.61 -26.27
CA ARG A 283 0.52 22.23 -25.00
C ARG A 283 0.93 23.70 -24.88
N GLY A 284 1.79 24.19 -25.76
CA GLY A 284 2.37 25.54 -25.66
C GLY A 284 3.24 25.70 -24.40
N ILE A 285 4.02 24.66 -24.06
CA ILE A 285 4.88 24.63 -22.85
C ILE A 285 6.32 24.29 -23.22
N HIS A 286 7.24 24.49 -22.29
CA HIS A 286 8.62 24.01 -22.39
C HIS A 286 8.97 23.06 -21.25
N PHE A 287 9.57 21.92 -21.58
CA PHE A 287 10.10 20.98 -20.58
C PHE A 287 11.32 21.59 -19.89
N SER A 288 11.38 21.44 -18.57
CA SER A 288 12.58 21.82 -17.81
C SER A 288 13.76 20.90 -18.12
N ASP A 289 14.97 21.35 -17.82
CA ASP A 289 16.18 20.52 -17.92
C ASP A 289 16.06 19.24 -17.08
N GLU A 290 15.42 19.33 -15.92
CA GLU A 290 15.13 18.19 -15.04
C GLU A 290 14.17 17.19 -15.71
N GLN A 291 13.08 17.66 -16.31
CA GLN A 291 12.13 16.80 -17.03
C GLN A 291 12.76 16.18 -18.28
N ARG A 292 13.59 16.94 -19.01
CA ARG A 292 14.35 16.43 -20.17
C ARG A 292 15.36 15.36 -19.75
N THR A 293 16.01 15.56 -18.60
CA THR A 293 16.92 14.56 -18.01
C THR A 293 16.15 13.29 -17.63
N ALA A 294 15.00 13.42 -16.97
CA ALA A 294 14.13 12.29 -16.63
C ALA A 294 13.69 11.51 -17.87
N LEU A 295 13.26 12.20 -18.94
CA LEU A 295 12.90 11.57 -20.22
C LEU A 295 14.07 10.82 -20.87
N GLY A 296 15.29 11.34 -20.76
CA GLY A 296 16.50 10.66 -21.23
C GLY A 296 16.82 9.38 -20.45
N LEU A 297 16.43 9.31 -19.17
CA LEU A 297 16.59 8.13 -18.32
C LEU A 297 15.53 7.06 -18.60
N LEU A 298 14.31 7.46 -19.01
CA LEU A 298 13.23 6.53 -19.35
C LEU A 298 13.65 5.54 -20.43
N GLY A 299 14.46 5.98 -21.38
CA GLY A 299 14.91 5.17 -22.50
C GLY A 299 16.05 4.21 -22.19
N GLN A 300 16.62 4.18 -20.98
CA GLN A 300 17.85 3.41 -20.72
C GLN A 300 17.61 1.94 -20.33
N GLY A 301 16.35 1.54 -20.16
CA GLY A 301 15.98 0.15 -19.89
C GLY A 301 14.47 -0.09 -20.02
N ARG A 302 14.04 -1.35 -19.83
CA ARG A 302 12.62 -1.73 -19.84
C ARG A 302 11.93 -1.45 -18.51
N LEU A 303 12.65 -1.04 -17.48
CA LEU A 303 12.08 -0.45 -16.28
C LEU A 303 12.70 0.93 -16.09
N ALA A 304 11.85 1.94 -15.99
CA ALA A 304 12.23 3.28 -15.57
C ALA A 304 11.31 3.75 -14.45
N VAL A 305 11.89 4.46 -13.48
CA VAL A 305 11.17 4.95 -12.31
C VAL A 305 11.37 6.44 -12.20
N VAL A 306 10.28 7.19 -12.15
CA VAL A 306 10.31 8.64 -11.94
C VAL A 306 9.60 8.97 -10.64
N GLN A 307 10.38 9.42 -9.67
CA GLN A 307 9.83 10.05 -8.47
C GLN A 307 9.66 11.53 -8.73
N GLY A 308 8.53 12.11 -8.34
CA GLY A 308 8.36 13.55 -8.43
C GLY A 308 7.58 14.12 -7.26
N ASP A 309 7.96 15.31 -6.81
CA ASP A 309 7.18 16.08 -5.86
C ASP A 309 5.78 16.43 -6.43
N PRO A 310 4.79 16.73 -5.56
CA PRO A 310 3.49 17.23 -5.99
C PRO A 310 3.63 18.46 -6.92
N GLY A 311 3.06 18.39 -8.13
CA GLY A 311 3.06 19.53 -9.05
C GLY A 311 4.35 19.75 -9.84
N THR A 312 5.17 18.71 -10.02
CA THR A 312 6.41 18.72 -10.85
C THR A 312 6.17 18.45 -12.34
N GLY A 313 4.92 18.28 -12.77
CA GLY A 313 4.57 18.03 -14.18
C GLY A 313 4.77 16.59 -14.63
N LYS A 314 4.51 15.60 -13.76
CA LYS A 314 4.57 14.17 -14.09
C LYS A 314 3.72 13.80 -15.31
N THR A 315 2.50 14.32 -15.38
CA THR A 315 1.61 14.16 -16.54
C THR A 315 2.24 14.68 -17.84
N THR A 316 3.04 15.75 -17.76
CA THR A 316 3.75 16.32 -18.91
C THR A 316 4.82 15.34 -19.43
N ILE A 317 5.53 14.66 -18.53
CA ILE A 317 6.46 13.58 -18.92
C ILE A 317 5.70 12.45 -19.62
N MET A 318 4.55 12.04 -19.09
CA MET A 318 3.72 10.98 -19.69
C MET A 318 3.26 11.32 -21.12
N GLN A 319 2.98 12.59 -21.41
CA GLN A 319 2.66 13.03 -22.78
C GLN A 319 3.85 12.85 -23.73
N ALA A 320 5.07 13.20 -23.30
CA ALA A 320 6.25 12.93 -24.11
C ALA A 320 6.46 11.42 -24.32
N VAL A 321 6.14 10.58 -23.32
CA VAL A 321 6.12 9.11 -23.48
C VAL A 321 5.12 8.67 -24.55
N ARG A 322 3.91 9.24 -24.56
CA ARG A 322 2.91 8.99 -25.62
C ARG A 322 3.46 9.33 -26.99
N HIS A 323 3.94 10.56 -27.18
CA HIS A 323 4.45 10.99 -28.48
C HIS A 323 5.64 10.13 -28.92
N TYR A 324 6.50 9.72 -27.99
CA TYR A 324 7.58 8.80 -28.29
C TYR A 324 7.06 7.45 -28.77
N ALA A 325 6.05 6.90 -28.09
CA ALA A 325 5.40 5.67 -28.50
C ALA A 325 4.76 5.77 -29.89
N ASP A 326 4.09 6.89 -30.19
CA ASP A 326 3.51 7.18 -31.49
C ASP A 326 4.57 7.18 -32.60
N VAL A 327 5.73 7.82 -32.36
CA VAL A 327 6.87 7.84 -33.30
C VAL A 327 7.43 6.42 -33.52
N GLN A 328 7.45 5.58 -32.48
CA GLN A 328 7.93 4.20 -32.55
C GLN A 328 6.89 3.19 -33.03
N GLY A 329 5.62 3.60 -33.22
CA GLY A 329 4.51 2.69 -33.50
C GLY A 329 4.27 1.67 -32.39
N ARG A 330 4.41 2.07 -31.12
CA ARG A 330 4.18 1.23 -29.94
C ARG A 330 2.88 1.63 -29.24
N ASP A 331 2.16 0.63 -28.74
CA ASP A 331 1.00 0.88 -27.88
C ASP A 331 1.43 1.34 -26.48
N VAL A 332 0.64 2.25 -25.90
CA VAL A 332 0.77 2.70 -24.51
C VAL A 332 -0.50 2.36 -23.74
N VAL A 333 -0.34 1.82 -22.53
CA VAL A 333 -1.44 1.67 -21.57
C VAL A 333 -1.07 2.32 -20.24
N GLY A 334 -1.99 3.10 -19.69
CA GLY A 334 -1.91 3.66 -18.35
C GLY A 334 -2.56 2.77 -17.31
N LEU A 335 -1.89 2.57 -16.18
CA LEU A 335 -2.41 1.89 -14.99
C LEU A 335 -2.37 2.86 -13.82
N THR A 336 -3.47 2.95 -13.07
CA THR A 336 -3.59 3.80 -11.89
C THR A 336 -4.61 3.24 -10.89
N LEU A 337 -4.69 3.81 -9.70
CA LEU A 337 -5.38 3.23 -8.54
C LEU A 337 -6.90 3.23 -8.66
N SER A 338 -7.45 4.19 -9.39
CA SER A 338 -8.91 4.39 -9.49
C SER A 338 -9.31 4.59 -10.94
N GLN A 339 -10.53 4.19 -11.29
CA GLN A 339 -11.05 4.43 -12.64
C GLN A 339 -11.15 5.93 -12.95
N ALA A 340 -11.49 6.75 -11.94
CA ALA A 340 -11.52 8.21 -12.08
C ALA A 340 -10.14 8.82 -12.35
N ALA A 341 -9.09 8.27 -11.74
CA ALA A 341 -7.71 8.67 -12.06
C ALA A 341 -7.34 8.21 -13.47
N ALA A 342 -7.79 7.02 -13.89
CA ALA A 342 -7.51 6.49 -15.22
C ALA A 342 -8.13 7.35 -16.32
N GLU A 343 -9.39 7.76 -16.17
CA GLU A 343 -10.06 8.64 -17.12
C GLU A 343 -9.41 10.03 -17.19
N ARG A 344 -9.03 10.59 -16.02
CA ARG A 344 -8.24 11.83 -15.98
C ARG A 344 -6.89 11.68 -16.66
N LEU A 345 -6.17 10.60 -16.39
CA LEU A 345 -4.89 10.30 -17.03
C LEU A 345 -5.05 10.14 -18.54
N GLU A 346 -6.12 9.51 -19.02
CA GLU A 346 -6.40 9.37 -20.44
C GLU A 346 -6.68 10.72 -21.11
N ILE A 347 -7.47 11.59 -20.47
CA ILE A 347 -7.73 12.96 -20.95
C ILE A 347 -6.45 13.80 -20.95
N GLU A 348 -5.66 13.73 -19.88
CA GLU A 348 -4.49 14.59 -19.73
C GLU A 348 -3.30 14.10 -20.55
N ALA A 349 -2.97 12.81 -20.50
CA ALA A 349 -1.79 12.24 -21.12
C ALA A 349 -2.03 11.72 -22.55
N GLY A 350 -3.28 11.44 -22.92
CA GLY A 350 -3.71 11.11 -24.29
C GLY A 350 -3.56 9.64 -24.69
N PHE A 351 -3.47 8.71 -23.74
CA PHE A 351 -3.42 7.27 -24.02
C PHE A 351 -4.41 6.48 -23.14
N ARG A 352 -4.85 5.33 -23.67
CA ARG A 352 -5.80 4.44 -22.99
C ARG A 352 -5.32 4.11 -21.59
N SER A 353 -6.16 4.34 -20.60
CA SER A 353 -5.81 4.12 -19.20
C SER A 353 -6.92 3.35 -18.47
N THR A 354 -6.54 2.51 -17.51
CA THR A 354 -7.50 1.76 -16.69
C THR A 354 -7.06 1.67 -15.23
N ASN A 355 -8.02 1.41 -14.37
CA ASN A 355 -7.74 0.99 -13.00
C ASN A 355 -6.88 -0.29 -13.00
N THR A 356 -5.83 -0.33 -12.18
CA THR A 356 -4.90 -1.46 -12.03
C THR A 356 -5.60 -2.76 -11.61
N ALA A 357 -6.47 -2.73 -10.60
CA ALA A 357 -7.20 -3.92 -10.17
C ALA A 357 -8.12 -4.47 -11.27
N ARG A 358 -8.80 -3.58 -12.01
CA ARG A 358 -9.60 -3.97 -13.19
C ARG A 358 -8.73 -4.61 -14.28
N ALA A 359 -7.57 -4.01 -14.56
CA ALA A 359 -6.65 -4.56 -15.56
C ALA A 359 -6.24 -5.99 -15.22
N ARG A 360 -5.90 -6.26 -13.95
CA ARG A 360 -5.52 -7.60 -13.46
C ARG A 360 -6.64 -8.62 -13.65
N VAL A 361 -7.86 -8.30 -13.24
CA VAL A 361 -9.03 -9.19 -13.41
C VAL A 361 -9.29 -9.49 -14.89
N LEU A 362 -9.18 -8.50 -15.76
CA LEU A 362 -9.37 -8.68 -17.20
C LEU A 362 -8.26 -9.54 -17.82
N GLU A 363 -7.01 -9.34 -17.41
CA GLU A 363 -5.87 -10.17 -17.81
C GLU A 363 -6.02 -11.63 -17.37
N GLU A 364 -6.48 -11.86 -16.14
CA GLU A 364 -6.80 -13.20 -15.63
C GLU A 364 -7.93 -13.87 -16.43
N ALA A 365 -8.91 -13.08 -16.89
CA ALA A 365 -9.99 -13.53 -17.76
C ALA A 365 -9.54 -13.75 -19.23
N GLY A 366 -8.30 -13.41 -19.57
CA GLY A 366 -7.73 -13.58 -20.91
C GLY A 366 -7.94 -12.40 -21.87
N GLU A 367 -8.48 -11.28 -21.39
CA GLU A 367 -8.55 -10.02 -22.14
C GLU A 367 -7.16 -9.37 -22.09
N GLU A 368 -6.38 -9.42 -23.19
CA GLU A 368 -5.02 -8.86 -23.24
C GLU A 368 -5.04 -7.30 -23.16
N ILE A 369 -5.11 -6.75 -21.93
CA ILE A 369 -5.11 -5.30 -21.65
C ILE A 369 -3.72 -4.68 -21.84
N MET A 370 -2.69 -5.32 -21.30
CA MET A 370 -1.29 -4.94 -21.41
C MET A 370 -0.79 -5.30 -22.81
N PRO A 371 -0.15 -4.35 -23.53
CA PRO A 371 0.26 -4.59 -24.90
C PRO A 371 1.37 -5.64 -25.00
N ARG A 372 1.74 -6.00 -26.24
CA ARG A 372 2.99 -6.72 -26.54
C ARG A 372 3.99 -5.74 -27.11
N ARG A 373 5.22 -5.75 -26.59
CA ARG A 373 6.31 -4.85 -26.99
C ARG A 373 5.93 -3.35 -26.91
N GLY A 374 4.97 -3.02 -26.04
CA GLY A 374 4.48 -1.66 -25.81
C GLY A 374 5.08 -1.03 -24.54
N ILE A 375 4.46 0.06 -24.10
CA ILE A 375 4.84 0.80 -22.89
C ILE A 375 3.67 0.75 -21.89
N ILE A 376 3.95 0.32 -20.67
CA ILE A 376 3.03 0.33 -19.54
C ILE A 376 3.44 1.49 -18.64
N VAL A 377 2.57 2.48 -18.49
CA VAL A 377 2.79 3.62 -17.61
C VAL A 377 1.99 3.39 -16.33
N CYS A 378 2.67 3.25 -15.19
CA CYS A 378 2.04 3.12 -13.89
C CYS A 378 2.04 4.49 -13.19
N ASP A 379 0.90 5.16 -13.12
CA ASP A 379 0.74 6.42 -12.38
C ASP A 379 0.36 6.17 -10.91
N GLU A 380 0.74 7.10 -10.03
CA GLU A 380 0.61 6.98 -8.57
C GLU A 380 1.14 5.63 -8.04
N SER A 381 2.24 5.14 -8.63
CA SER A 381 2.85 3.86 -8.31
C SER A 381 3.26 3.74 -6.84
N GLY A 382 3.44 4.87 -6.14
CA GLY A 382 3.67 4.93 -4.70
C GLY A 382 2.54 4.32 -3.85
N MET A 383 1.35 4.15 -4.41
CA MET A 383 0.18 3.55 -3.77
C MET A 383 -0.20 2.18 -4.34
N THR A 384 0.56 1.65 -5.31
CA THR A 384 0.35 0.28 -5.82
C THR A 384 0.99 -0.73 -4.86
N ASP A 385 0.23 -1.73 -4.43
CA ASP A 385 0.72 -2.79 -3.54
C ASP A 385 1.73 -3.73 -4.23
N SER A 386 2.46 -4.52 -3.42
CA SER A 386 3.52 -5.41 -3.94
C SER A 386 2.99 -6.54 -4.82
N ARG A 387 1.76 -7.02 -4.59
CA ARG A 387 1.16 -8.13 -5.36
C ARG A 387 0.79 -7.66 -6.76
N ALA A 388 0.07 -6.55 -6.85
CA ALA A 388 -0.32 -5.94 -8.12
C ALA A 388 0.90 -5.59 -8.97
N MET A 389 1.92 -4.96 -8.36
CA MET A 389 3.13 -4.60 -9.11
C MET A 389 3.92 -5.82 -9.57
N ALA A 390 4.00 -6.89 -8.76
CA ALA A 390 4.70 -8.12 -9.15
C ALA A 390 4.05 -8.76 -10.39
N GLU A 391 2.72 -8.77 -10.44
CA GLU A 391 1.98 -9.26 -11.60
C GLU A 391 2.22 -8.40 -12.85
N ILE A 392 2.21 -7.07 -12.71
CA ILE A 392 2.50 -6.13 -13.81
C ILE A 392 3.91 -6.38 -14.36
N LEU A 393 4.93 -6.48 -13.50
CA LEU A 393 6.31 -6.69 -13.96
C LEU A 393 6.48 -8.06 -14.62
N ARG A 394 5.85 -9.12 -14.09
CA ARG A 394 5.85 -10.45 -14.69
C ARG A 394 5.25 -10.41 -16.10
N LEU A 395 4.07 -9.82 -16.27
CA LEU A 395 3.42 -9.66 -17.57
C LEU A 395 4.26 -8.81 -18.53
N ALA A 396 4.86 -7.72 -18.04
CA ALA A 396 5.75 -6.88 -18.83
C ALA A 396 6.97 -7.66 -19.33
N ARG A 397 7.55 -8.55 -18.51
CA ARG A 397 8.64 -9.44 -18.94
C ARG A 397 8.19 -10.42 -20.02
N GLU A 398 7.06 -11.08 -19.83
CA GLU A 398 6.51 -12.08 -20.76
C GLU A 398 6.14 -11.48 -22.12
N ARG A 399 5.60 -10.25 -22.12
CA ARG A 399 5.15 -9.54 -23.31
C ARG A 399 6.17 -8.56 -23.87
N GLU A 400 7.37 -8.54 -23.29
CA GLU A 400 8.47 -7.69 -23.72
C GLU A 400 8.17 -6.18 -23.66
N CYS A 401 7.35 -5.75 -22.70
CA CYS A 401 6.99 -4.36 -22.50
C CYS A 401 8.04 -3.58 -21.73
N GLN A 402 8.02 -2.28 -21.93
CA GLN A 402 8.66 -1.33 -21.03
C GLN A 402 7.67 -0.90 -19.95
N VAL A 403 8.14 -0.75 -18.72
CA VAL A 403 7.38 -0.23 -17.58
C VAL A 403 7.97 1.11 -17.16
N VAL A 404 7.13 2.13 -17.13
CA VAL A 404 7.45 3.47 -16.64
C VAL A 404 6.63 3.70 -15.38
N ALA A 405 7.25 3.52 -14.21
CA ALA A 405 6.59 3.70 -12.92
C ALA A 405 6.79 5.13 -12.42
N ILE A 406 5.70 5.86 -12.26
CA ILE A 406 5.69 7.26 -11.84
C ILE A 406 4.94 7.37 -10.52
N GLY A 407 5.53 8.07 -9.54
CA GLY A 407 4.96 8.12 -8.20
C GLY A 407 5.67 9.11 -7.28
N ASP A 408 5.30 9.08 -6.01
CA ASP A 408 5.99 9.81 -4.94
C ASP A 408 6.01 8.94 -3.69
N SER A 409 7.19 8.44 -3.31
CA SER A 409 7.34 7.58 -2.13
C SER A 409 7.09 8.32 -0.81
N ARG A 410 6.97 9.66 -0.84
CA ARG A 410 6.73 10.51 0.34
C ARG A 410 5.24 10.80 0.56
N GLN A 411 4.39 10.53 -0.42
CA GLN A 411 2.94 10.61 -0.26
C GLN A 411 2.40 9.36 0.46
N LEU A 412 1.09 9.30 0.63
CA LEU A 412 0.42 8.14 1.23
C LEU A 412 0.85 6.85 0.51
N GLN A 413 1.15 5.83 1.31
CA GLN A 413 1.58 4.52 0.85
C GLN A 413 0.36 3.66 0.46
N PRO A 414 0.55 2.48 -0.18
CA PRO A 414 -0.56 1.59 -0.51
C PRO A 414 -1.34 1.23 0.76
N VAL A 415 -2.65 1.03 0.63
CA VAL A 415 -3.48 0.55 1.76
C VAL A 415 -3.07 -0.87 2.12
N ASP A 416 -2.91 -1.72 1.11
CA ASP A 416 -2.52 -3.13 1.25
C ASP A 416 -1.02 -3.30 1.51
N ALA A 417 -0.59 -4.56 1.72
CA ALA A 417 0.79 -4.91 2.02
C ALA A 417 1.77 -4.54 0.88
N GLY A 418 2.86 -3.87 1.28
CA GLY A 418 4.00 -3.58 0.42
C GLY A 418 4.20 -2.11 0.10
N ALA A 419 5.46 -1.75 -0.13
CA ALA A 419 5.83 -0.47 -0.72
C ALA A 419 6.59 -0.75 -2.03
N SER A 420 5.86 -1.31 -3.01
CA SER A 420 6.40 -1.77 -4.30
C SER A 420 7.30 -0.72 -4.96
N PHE A 421 6.87 0.55 -4.95
CA PHE A 421 7.62 1.66 -5.52
C PHE A 421 9.02 1.83 -4.94
N ARG A 422 9.26 1.48 -3.66
CA ARG A 422 10.59 1.53 -3.06
C ARG A 422 11.52 0.45 -3.61
N ILE A 423 10.98 -0.76 -3.80
CA ILE A 423 11.72 -1.86 -4.44
C ILE A 423 12.09 -1.45 -5.87
N LEU A 424 11.11 -0.94 -6.62
CA LEU A 424 11.33 -0.44 -7.98
C LEU A 424 12.38 0.68 -8.01
N LYS A 425 12.28 1.66 -7.11
CA LYS A 425 13.24 2.77 -6.98
C LYS A 425 14.66 2.24 -6.75
N ARG A 426 14.84 1.32 -5.79
CA ARG A 426 16.16 0.74 -5.47
C ARG A 426 16.78 0.06 -6.69
N GLU A 427 16.02 -0.80 -7.37
CA GLU A 427 16.53 -1.54 -8.53
C GLU A 427 16.78 -0.61 -9.73
N ALA A 428 15.91 0.38 -9.96
CA ALA A 428 16.10 1.39 -11.00
C ALA A 428 17.30 2.31 -10.74
N GLN A 429 17.55 2.69 -9.48
CA GLN A 429 18.73 3.45 -9.08
C GLN A 429 20.01 2.67 -9.35
N ALA A 430 20.04 1.38 -8.99
CA ALA A 430 21.17 0.50 -9.26
C ALA A 430 21.45 0.38 -10.77
N ALA A 431 20.40 0.40 -11.60
CA ALA A 431 20.49 0.35 -13.06
C ALA A 431 20.63 1.72 -13.75
N ARG A 432 20.61 2.83 -13.00
CA ARG A 432 20.62 4.21 -13.52
C ARG A 432 19.42 4.56 -14.42
N THR A 433 18.28 3.92 -14.20
CA THR A 433 17.00 4.21 -14.88
C THR A 433 16.01 4.96 -13.98
N TYR A 434 16.54 5.65 -12.96
CA TYR A 434 15.79 6.40 -11.96
C TYR A 434 15.98 7.90 -12.12
N GLY A 435 14.87 8.66 -12.17
CA GLY A 435 14.87 10.12 -12.19
C GLY A 435 14.07 10.72 -11.04
N GLU A 436 14.51 11.87 -10.54
CA GLU A 436 13.78 12.69 -9.56
C GLU A 436 13.33 14.00 -10.19
N LEU A 437 12.14 14.45 -9.82
CA LEU A 437 11.62 15.78 -10.14
C LEU A 437 11.35 16.53 -8.83
N HIS A 438 12.04 17.64 -8.65
CA HIS A 438 11.95 18.51 -7.48
C HIS A 438 11.39 19.89 -7.83
N GLY A 439 11.32 20.25 -9.12
CA GLY A 439 10.77 21.51 -9.60
C GLY A 439 9.27 21.65 -9.35
N VAL A 440 8.86 21.75 -8.09
CA VAL A 440 7.49 22.01 -7.65
C VAL A 440 7.06 23.33 -8.27
N ARG A 441 6.10 23.30 -9.20
CA ARG A 441 5.62 24.51 -9.89
C ARG A 441 4.20 24.91 -9.51
N ARG A 442 3.47 24.08 -8.75
CA ARG A 442 2.07 24.38 -8.44
C ARG A 442 1.90 25.48 -7.39
N GLN A 443 2.75 25.53 -6.37
CA GLN A 443 2.71 26.57 -5.35
C GLN A 443 3.26 27.86 -5.95
N SER A 444 2.45 28.90 -5.95
CA SER A 444 2.81 30.22 -6.48
C SER A 444 3.97 30.87 -5.70
N ARG A 445 4.05 30.65 -4.38
CA ARG A 445 5.02 31.30 -3.49
C ARG A 445 6.25 30.43 -3.25
N ALA A 446 7.44 31.04 -3.30
CA ALA A 446 8.72 30.34 -3.12
C ALA A 446 8.86 29.67 -1.76
N TRP A 447 8.45 30.35 -0.69
CA TRP A 447 8.51 29.80 0.67
C TRP A 447 7.61 28.57 0.85
N HIS A 448 6.46 28.51 0.15
CA HIS A 448 5.54 27.37 0.26
C HIS A 448 6.09 26.15 -0.49
N ARG A 449 6.76 26.37 -1.62
CA ARG A 449 7.54 25.32 -2.30
C ARG A 449 8.62 24.76 -1.39
N GLU A 450 9.33 25.63 -0.68
CA GLU A 450 10.37 25.24 0.26
C GLU A 450 9.81 24.42 1.42
N ALA A 451 8.74 24.87 2.07
CA ALA A 451 8.10 24.12 3.16
C ALA A 451 7.64 22.72 2.72
N VAL A 452 7.08 22.59 1.52
CA VAL A 452 6.72 21.28 0.95
C VAL A 452 7.98 20.44 0.70
N ARG A 453 9.05 21.03 0.17
CA ARG A 453 10.33 20.35 -0.06
C ARG A 453 10.93 19.83 1.25
N GLU A 454 10.96 20.66 2.29
CA GLU A 454 11.46 20.30 3.63
C GLU A 454 10.63 19.17 4.25
N MET A 455 9.30 19.27 4.18
CA MET A 455 8.43 18.18 4.66
C MET A 455 8.69 16.87 3.90
N GLY A 456 8.86 16.94 2.58
CA GLY A 456 9.22 15.78 1.77
C GLY A 456 10.60 15.21 2.10
N ALA A 457 11.59 16.07 2.38
CA ALA A 457 12.93 15.67 2.81
C ALA A 457 12.88 14.98 4.18
N GLY A 458 12.12 15.54 5.13
CA GLY A 458 11.92 14.94 6.45
C GLY A 458 11.26 13.57 6.38
N ILE A 459 10.27 13.37 5.51
CA ILE A 459 9.65 12.04 5.30
C ILE A 459 10.66 11.05 4.68
N ALA A 460 11.42 11.49 3.67
CA ALA A 460 12.36 10.64 2.97
C ALA A 460 13.56 10.22 3.85
N ALA A 461 14.11 11.18 4.61
CA ALA A 461 15.26 10.98 5.49
C ALA A 461 14.87 10.48 6.90
N ARG A 462 13.57 10.50 7.23
CA ARG A 462 13.07 10.31 8.61
C ARG A 462 13.69 11.28 9.60
N ASP A 463 13.80 12.52 9.16
CA ASP A 463 14.41 13.57 9.93
C ASP A 463 13.34 14.51 10.47
N GLU A 464 13.14 14.43 11.78
CA GLU A 464 12.18 15.26 12.52
C GLU A 464 12.49 16.75 12.37
N SER A 465 13.76 17.14 12.20
CA SER A 465 14.16 18.54 12.08
C SER A 465 13.61 19.17 10.80
N HIS A 466 13.68 18.46 9.67
CA HIS A 466 13.10 18.89 8.40
C HIS A 466 11.57 19.04 8.47
N ILE A 467 10.88 18.19 9.24
CA ILE A 467 9.42 18.33 9.47
C ILE A 467 9.14 19.58 10.32
N ALA A 468 9.90 19.78 11.39
CA ALA A 468 9.76 20.94 12.27
C ALA A 468 9.99 22.26 11.51
N GLU A 469 11.05 22.34 10.69
CA GLU A 469 11.35 23.49 9.84
C GLU A 469 10.23 23.79 8.84
N ALA A 470 9.62 22.75 8.26
CA ALA A 470 8.48 22.91 7.37
C ALA A 470 7.26 23.51 8.09
N PHE A 471 6.92 23.00 9.28
CA PHE A 471 5.82 23.53 10.09
C PHE A 471 6.09 24.96 10.56
N GLU A 472 7.31 25.28 10.97
CA GLU A 472 7.71 26.63 11.36
C GLU A 472 7.54 27.61 10.18
N ALA A 473 8.00 27.22 8.98
CA ALA A 473 7.87 28.04 7.79
C ALA A 473 6.40 28.31 7.41
N LEU A 474 5.53 27.30 7.59
CA LEU A 474 4.09 27.39 7.38
C LEU A 474 3.41 28.29 8.43
N ASP A 475 3.70 28.09 9.72
CA ASP A 475 3.07 28.82 10.83
C ASP A 475 3.36 30.33 10.78
N GLN A 476 4.57 30.70 10.37
CA GLN A 476 4.94 32.11 10.18
C GLN A 476 4.13 32.84 9.09
N ARG A 477 3.43 32.12 8.19
CA ARG A 477 2.90 32.69 6.93
C ARG A 477 1.46 32.33 6.61
N GLU A 478 0.95 31.24 7.16
CA GLU A 478 -0.41 30.75 6.95
C GLU A 478 -1.13 30.55 8.30
N PRO A 479 -2.46 30.63 8.35
CA PRO A 479 -3.18 30.53 9.61
C PRO A 479 -3.21 29.12 10.19
N PHE A 480 -2.75 28.99 11.44
CA PHE A 480 -2.97 27.85 12.32
C PHE A 480 -4.00 28.22 13.39
N HIS A 481 -5.19 27.63 13.29
CA HIS A 481 -6.33 27.90 14.16
C HIS A 481 -6.42 26.83 15.25
N ARG A 482 -5.93 27.19 16.45
CA ARG A 482 -6.19 26.42 17.66
C ARG A 482 -7.60 26.71 18.17
N CYS A 483 -8.44 25.68 18.22
CA CYS A 483 -9.77 25.74 18.86
C CYS A 483 -9.71 25.02 20.21
N SER A 484 -10.69 25.16 21.11
CA SER A 484 -10.56 24.52 22.44
C SER A 484 -10.76 23.00 22.37
N ALA A 485 -11.77 22.55 21.63
CA ALA A 485 -12.21 21.17 21.53
C ALA A 485 -12.56 20.78 20.08
N ARG A 486 -12.80 19.49 19.85
CA ARG A 486 -13.08 18.92 18.52
C ARG A 486 -14.25 19.61 17.81
N ASP A 487 -15.38 19.79 18.49
CA ASP A 487 -16.59 20.34 17.86
C ASP A 487 -16.40 21.81 17.44
N GLU A 488 -15.67 22.59 18.25
CA GLU A 488 -15.28 23.96 17.88
C GLU A 488 -14.34 23.97 16.67
N THR A 489 -13.38 23.04 16.61
CA THR A 489 -12.48 22.88 15.45
C THR A 489 -13.28 22.59 14.18
N ILE A 490 -14.27 21.69 14.25
CA ILE A 490 -15.13 21.33 13.10
C ILE A 490 -15.96 22.55 12.68
N ALA A 491 -16.59 23.25 13.63
CA ALA A 491 -17.38 24.44 13.35
C ALA A 491 -16.54 25.57 12.73
N ALA A 492 -15.32 25.80 13.23
CA ALA A 492 -14.39 26.80 12.71
C ALA A 492 -13.91 26.46 11.29
N ALA A 493 -13.51 25.21 11.05
CA ALA A 493 -13.10 24.76 9.72
C ALA A 493 -14.26 24.82 8.71
N ALA A 494 -15.47 24.45 9.13
CA ALA A 494 -16.67 24.57 8.32
C ALA A 494 -16.99 26.04 7.97
N ALA A 495 -16.80 26.97 8.92
CA ALA A 495 -16.98 28.40 8.69
C ALA A 495 -15.95 28.96 7.71
N ASP A 496 -14.67 28.62 7.87
CA ASP A 496 -13.58 29.00 6.95
C ASP A 496 -13.87 28.50 5.52
N TYR A 497 -14.32 27.25 5.37
CA TYR A 497 -14.73 26.71 4.07
C TYR A 497 -15.89 27.50 3.44
N ARG A 498 -16.93 27.83 4.23
CA ARG A 498 -18.06 28.62 3.72
C ARG A 498 -17.62 30.02 3.29
N LEU A 499 -16.78 30.69 4.06
CA LEU A 499 -16.24 32.01 3.72
C LEU A 499 -15.41 31.96 2.43
N SER A 500 -14.52 30.98 2.32
CA SER A 500 -13.66 30.81 1.14
C SER A 500 -14.46 30.52 -0.13
N THR A 501 -15.42 29.59 -0.05
CA THR A 501 -16.27 29.24 -1.20
C THR A 501 -17.25 30.35 -1.57
N ALA A 502 -17.74 31.14 -0.62
CA ALA A 502 -18.56 32.33 -0.89
C ALA A 502 -17.76 33.42 -1.63
N ALA A 503 -16.45 33.49 -1.40
CA ALA A 503 -15.54 34.37 -2.15
C ALA A 503 -15.18 33.82 -3.55
N GLY A 504 -15.72 32.67 -3.96
CA GLY A 504 -15.45 32.05 -5.26
C GLY A 504 -14.11 31.32 -5.36
N VAL A 505 -13.40 31.13 -4.24
CA VAL A 505 -12.09 30.47 -4.22
C VAL A 505 -12.27 28.96 -4.30
N GLN A 506 -11.55 28.30 -5.22
CA GLN A 506 -11.55 26.85 -5.31
C GLN A 506 -10.87 26.24 -4.09
N THR A 507 -11.69 25.71 -3.17
CA THR A 507 -11.24 25.28 -1.84
C THR A 507 -11.54 23.81 -1.61
N ILE A 508 -10.58 23.06 -1.09
CA ILE A 508 -10.81 21.71 -0.54
C ILE A 508 -10.67 21.74 0.97
N LEU A 509 -11.60 21.06 1.65
CA LEU A 509 -11.54 20.82 3.09
C LEU A 509 -11.25 19.34 3.34
N VAL A 510 -10.17 19.05 4.06
CA VAL A 510 -9.69 17.69 4.28
C VAL A 510 -9.50 17.34 5.75
N ALA A 511 -9.78 16.08 6.09
CA ALA A 511 -9.51 15.50 7.41
C ALA A 511 -8.98 14.07 7.29
N GLY A 512 -8.41 13.53 8.37
CA GLY A 512 -7.78 12.20 8.37
C GLY A 512 -8.76 11.04 8.26
N ASP A 513 -9.92 11.16 8.91
CA ASP A 513 -10.90 10.08 9.05
C ASP A 513 -12.29 10.44 8.49
N LYS A 514 -13.10 9.40 8.25
CA LYS A 514 -14.44 9.56 7.65
C LYS A 514 -15.47 10.17 8.61
N ASP A 515 -15.31 10.00 9.92
CA ASP A 515 -16.24 10.54 10.92
C ASP A 515 -16.10 12.06 11.01
N THR A 516 -14.87 12.57 11.09
CA THR A 516 -14.60 14.01 11.04
C THR A 516 -15.08 14.61 9.72
N VAL A 517 -14.87 13.93 8.58
CA VAL A 517 -15.43 14.38 7.28
C VAL A 517 -16.96 14.46 7.31
N ARG A 518 -17.63 13.49 7.91
CA ARG A 518 -19.09 13.49 8.05
C ARG A 518 -19.56 14.70 8.86
N HIS A 519 -18.98 14.93 10.04
CA HIS A 519 -19.32 16.08 10.86
C HIS A 519 -19.02 17.42 10.17
N LEU A 520 -17.90 17.54 9.45
CA LEU A 520 -17.61 18.74 8.67
C LEU A 520 -18.67 19.01 7.59
N ASN A 521 -19.11 17.96 6.88
CA ASN A 521 -20.19 18.08 5.89
C ASN A 521 -21.51 18.53 6.54
N GLU A 522 -21.87 17.97 7.69
CA GLU A 522 -23.06 18.32 8.46
C GLU A 522 -23.00 19.79 8.94
N GLU A 523 -21.87 20.22 9.53
CA GLU A 523 -21.67 21.61 9.99
C GLU A 523 -21.70 22.62 8.84
N ILE A 524 -21.15 22.28 7.67
CA ILE A 524 -21.20 23.15 6.49
C ILE A 524 -22.65 23.29 6.01
N ARG A 525 -23.40 22.18 5.98
CA ARG A 525 -24.79 22.16 5.56
C ARG A 525 -25.68 22.96 6.53
N ARG A 526 -25.48 22.79 7.84
CA ARG A 526 -26.11 23.62 8.89
C ARG A 526 -25.79 25.10 8.72
N GLY A 527 -24.52 25.45 8.57
CA GLY A 527 -24.08 26.83 8.39
C GLY A 527 -24.55 27.48 7.08
N ARG A 528 -25.01 26.68 6.10
CA ARG A 528 -25.67 27.14 4.87
C ARG A 528 -27.20 27.27 5.02
N GLY A 529 -27.76 26.94 6.18
CA GLY A 529 -29.22 26.94 6.41
C GLY A 529 -29.95 25.84 5.65
N LEU A 530 -29.25 24.75 5.30
CA LEU A 530 -29.81 23.62 4.54
C LEU A 530 -30.26 22.47 5.45
N GLU A 531 -29.94 22.52 6.75
CA GLU A 531 -30.38 21.51 7.72
C GLU A 531 -31.92 21.48 7.84
N GLY A 532 -32.53 20.30 7.69
CA GLY A 532 -33.98 20.13 7.66
C GLY A 532 -34.66 20.67 6.39
N VAL A 533 -33.88 21.23 5.46
CA VAL A 533 -34.34 21.75 4.18
C VAL A 533 -33.88 20.76 3.12
N GLY A 534 -34.74 19.85 2.69
CA GLY A 534 -34.37 18.90 1.65
C GLY A 534 -35.27 17.67 1.58
N ARG A 535 -34.83 16.71 0.77
CA ARG A 535 -35.43 15.39 0.69
C ARG A 535 -34.43 14.37 1.25
N LYS A 536 -34.92 13.46 2.10
CA LYS A 536 -34.11 12.38 2.67
C LYS A 536 -34.07 11.18 1.74
N TYR A 537 -32.88 10.64 1.52
CA TYR A 537 -32.63 9.44 0.73
C TYR A 537 -31.70 8.50 1.49
N ALA A 538 -31.89 7.19 1.31
CA ALA A 538 -30.93 6.20 1.78
C ALA A 538 -29.73 6.17 0.82
N THR A 539 -28.51 6.25 1.35
CA THR A 539 -27.25 6.09 0.63
C THR A 539 -26.43 4.97 1.28
N ASP A 540 -25.36 4.53 0.62
CA ASP A 540 -24.46 3.50 1.17
C ASP A 540 -23.77 3.96 2.47
N GLY A 541 -23.75 5.28 2.72
CA GLY A 541 -23.22 5.89 3.95
C GLY A 541 -24.30 6.20 5.00
N GLY A 542 -25.52 5.71 4.82
CA GLY A 542 -26.67 5.97 5.69
C GLY A 542 -27.67 6.97 5.08
N THR A 543 -28.59 7.49 5.89
CA THR A 543 -29.56 8.47 5.37
C THR A 543 -28.88 9.81 5.13
N ARG A 544 -29.12 10.42 3.97
CA ARG A 544 -28.68 11.77 3.62
C ARG A 544 -29.85 12.64 3.22
N GLU A 545 -29.86 13.86 3.74
CA GLU A 545 -30.80 14.89 3.33
C GLU A 545 -30.11 15.77 2.29
N VAL A 546 -30.77 16.00 1.15
CA VAL A 546 -30.21 16.79 0.06
C VAL A 546 -31.18 17.89 -0.38
N ALA A 547 -30.64 19.05 -0.72
CA ALA A 547 -31.34 20.23 -1.22
C ALA A 547 -30.71 20.75 -2.51
N PRO A 548 -31.40 21.59 -3.32
CA PRO A 548 -30.75 22.35 -4.36
C PRO A 548 -29.69 23.27 -3.73
N GLY A 549 -28.52 23.32 -4.35
CA GLY A 549 -27.33 23.99 -3.82
C GLY A 549 -26.42 23.10 -2.97
N ASP A 550 -26.85 21.88 -2.61
CA ASP A 550 -25.95 20.95 -1.91
C ASP A 550 -24.82 20.47 -2.82
N ARG A 551 -23.63 20.31 -2.24
CA ARG A 551 -22.49 19.68 -2.92
C ARG A 551 -22.49 18.18 -2.65
N LEU A 552 -22.42 17.38 -3.70
CA LEU A 552 -22.38 15.92 -3.63
C LEU A 552 -21.07 15.38 -4.18
N ILE A 553 -20.70 14.18 -3.71
CA ILE A 553 -19.62 13.37 -4.25
C ILE A 553 -20.15 11.97 -4.59
N PHE A 554 -19.83 11.48 -5.78
CA PHE A 554 -20.14 10.14 -6.25
C PHE A 554 -19.11 9.16 -5.67
N ARG A 555 -19.55 8.01 -5.17
CA ARG A 555 -18.73 7.02 -4.44
C ARG A 555 -18.57 5.70 -5.19
N ALA A 556 -19.28 5.51 -6.29
CA ALA A 556 -19.12 4.36 -7.18
C ALA A 556 -19.14 4.78 -8.65
N ASN A 557 -18.47 4.02 -9.51
CA ASN A 557 -18.53 4.27 -10.95
C ASN A 557 -19.88 3.82 -11.49
N ASP A 558 -20.48 4.58 -12.40
CA ASP A 558 -21.66 4.17 -13.17
C ASP A 558 -21.52 4.66 -14.61
N LEU A 559 -21.35 3.69 -15.52
CA LEU A 559 -21.16 3.93 -16.96
C LEU A 559 -22.37 4.59 -17.63
N ARG A 560 -23.60 4.34 -17.16
CA ARG A 560 -24.82 4.90 -17.77
C ARG A 560 -25.00 6.36 -17.39
N LEU A 561 -24.68 6.70 -16.15
CA LEU A 561 -24.63 8.08 -15.67
C LEU A 561 -23.34 8.80 -16.16
N GLY A 562 -22.36 8.01 -16.58
CA GLY A 562 -21.02 8.48 -16.95
C GLY A 562 -20.28 9.11 -15.78
N VAL A 563 -20.60 8.73 -14.54
CA VAL A 563 -19.94 9.27 -13.33
C VAL A 563 -18.92 8.28 -12.80
N VAL A 564 -17.85 8.81 -12.21
CA VAL A 564 -16.82 8.02 -11.54
C VAL A 564 -16.73 8.33 -10.05
N ASN A 565 -16.22 7.36 -9.28
CA ASN A 565 -15.95 7.55 -7.86
C ASN A 565 -14.97 8.71 -7.66
N GLY A 566 -15.41 9.70 -6.87
CA GLY A 566 -14.69 10.94 -6.63
C GLY A 566 -15.20 12.13 -7.45
N ASP A 567 -16.07 11.91 -8.45
CA ASP A 567 -16.74 13.03 -9.12
C ASP A 567 -17.53 13.84 -8.10
N ALA A 568 -17.41 15.16 -8.19
CA ALA A 568 -18.12 16.07 -7.31
C ALA A 568 -18.89 17.11 -8.13
N GLY A 569 -19.99 17.56 -7.57
CA GLY A 569 -20.86 18.54 -8.23
C GLY A 569 -21.87 19.15 -7.28
N SER A 570 -22.54 20.19 -7.76
CA SER A 570 -23.59 20.89 -7.00
C SER A 570 -24.97 20.51 -7.53
N VAL A 571 -25.91 20.22 -6.64
CA VAL A 571 -27.30 19.93 -6.99
C VAL A 571 -27.91 21.20 -7.55
N ALA A 572 -28.28 21.17 -8.83
CA ALA A 572 -28.95 22.30 -9.47
C ALA A 572 -30.42 22.36 -9.09
N ARG A 573 -31.12 21.23 -9.20
CA ARG A 573 -32.57 21.13 -8.94
C ARG A 573 -33.03 19.67 -8.82
N PHE A 574 -34.26 19.51 -8.35
CA PHE A 574 -35.00 18.25 -8.48
C PHE A 574 -35.81 18.23 -9.77
N HIS A 575 -35.80 17.10 -10.47
CA HIS A 575 -36.72 16.83 -11.58
C HIS A 575 -37.48 15.53 -11.29
N GLY A 576 -38.70 15.66 -10.78
CA GLY A 576 -39.48 14.50 -10.30
C GLY A 576 -38.77 13.78 -9.15
N SER A 577 -38.39 12.52 -9.39
CA SER A 577 -37.60 11.69 -8.47
C SER A 577 -36.09 11.72 -8.72
N GLN A 578 -35.63 12.48 -9.72
CA GLN A 578 -34.21 12.59 -10.07
C GLN A 578 -33.58 13.85 -9.46
N LEU A 579 -32.31 13.71 -9.08
CA LEU A 579 -31.40 14.79 -8.78
C LEU A 579 -30.70 15.21 -10.06
N ILE A 580 -30.70 16.50 -10.34
CA ILE A 580 -29.90 17.10 -11.39
C ILE A 580 -28.67 17.75 -10.73
N VAL A 581 -27.48 17.27 -11.06
CA VAL A 581 -26.20 17.72 -10.50
C VAL A 581 -25.34 18.31 -11.60
N HIS A 582 -24.85 19.53 -11.39
CA HIS A 582 -23.81 20.13 -12.22
C HIS A 582 -22.46 19.69 -11.66
N LEU A 583 -21.77 18.81 -12.39
CA LEU A 583 -20.42 18.39 -12.04
C LEU A 583 -19.44 19.54 -12.20
N ASP A 584 -18.35 19.51 -11.42
CA ASP A 584 -17.29 20.53 -11.51
C ASP A 584 -16.63 20.58 -12.90
N GLY A 585 -16.67 19.47 -13.65
CA GLY A 585 -16.21 19.38 -15.04
C GLY A 585 -17.16 20.03 -16.07
N GLY A 586 -18.25 20.69 -15.63
CA GLY A 586 -19.18 21.43 -16.49
C GLY A 586 -20.30 20.59 -17.13
N ARG A 587 -20.34 19.28 -16.87
CA ARG A 587 -21.40 18.37 -17.33
C ARG A 587 -22.55 18.31 -16.33
N GLU A 588 -23.78 18.21 -16.83
CA GLU A 588 -24.97 17.94 -16.03
C GLU A 588 -25.24 16.43 -15.98
N VAL A 589 -25.51 15.89 -14.78
CA VAL A 589 -25.88 14.50 -14.56
C VAL A 589 -27.24 14.44 -13.87
N ALA A 590 -28.13 13.66 -14.46
CA ALA A 590 -29.43 13.33 -13.89
C ALA A 590 -29.41 11.90 -13.35
N PHE A 591 -29.62 11.72 -12.04
CA PHE A 591 -29.68 10.37 -11.46
C PHE A 591 -30.82 10.23 -10.44
N SER A 592 -31.28 8.99 -10.27
CA SER A 592 -32.28 8.64 -9.26
C SER A 592 -31.59 8.16 -7.99
N PRO A 593 -31.74 8.85 -6.84
CA PRO A 593 -31.13 8.44 -5.57
C PRO A 593 -31.56 7.05 -5.08
N LYS A 594 -32.70 6.54 -5.57
CA LYS A 594 -33.18 5.18 -5.27
C LYS A 594 -32.45 4.10 -6.05
N SER A 595 -31.96 4.44 -7.24
CA SER A 595 -31.32 3.49 -8.17
C SER A 595 -29.79 3.54 -8.06
N TYR A 596 -29.26 4.67 -7.63
CA TYR A 596 -27.84 4.89 -7.38
C TYR A 596 -27.69 5.49 -5.97
N THR A 597 -27.31 4.64 -5.01
CA THR A 597 -27.18 4.97 -3.58
C THR A 597 -25.74 5.34 -3.18
N ALA A 598 -24.78 5.15 -4.08
CA ALA A 598 -23.37 5.39 -3.85
C ALA A 598 -22.99 6.87 -3.99
N TRP A 599 -23.57 7.73 -3.16
CA TRP A 599 -23.23 9.16 -3.10
C TRP A 599 -23.28 9.69 -1.67
N ASP A 600 -22.55 10.76 -1.41
CA ASP A 600 -22.53 11.47 -0.12
C ASP A 600 -22.40 12.98 -0.32
N HIS A 601 -22.44 13.76 0.75
CA HIS A 601 -22.05 15.17 0.73
C HIS A 601 -20.56 15.32 0.38
N GLY A 602 -20.27 16.30 -0.46
CA GLY A 602 -18.96 16.53 -1.07
C GLY A 602 -18.31 17.84 -0.67
N TYR A 603 -18.66 18.44 0.48
CA TYR A 603 -18.04 19.68 0.96
C TYR A 603 -16.65 19.41 1.55
N ALA A 604 -16.55 18.37 2.37
CA ALA A 604 -15.31 17.86 2.95
C ALA A 604 -15.01 16.45 2.42
N THR A 605 -13.73 16.08 2.38
CA THR A 605 -13.28 14.74 1.97
C THR A 605 -12.10 14.27 2.82
N THR A 606 -11.76 12.99 2.76
CA THR A 606 -10.57 12.49 3.45
C THR A 606 -9.31 12.92 2.70
N VAL A 607 -8.19 13.05 3.41
CA VAL A 607 -6.88 13.35 2.78
C VAL A 607 -6.53 12.33 1.69
N HIS A 608 -6.82 11.05 1.92
CA HIS A 608 -6.65 9.97 0.94
C HIS A 608 -7.42 10.22 -0.36
N SER A 609 -8.68 10.63 -0.26
CA SER A 609 -9.52 10.93 -1.44
C SER A 609 -9.14 12.24 -2.13
N ALA A 610 -8.42 13.14 -1.45
CA ALA A 610 -7.90 14.38 -2.00
C ALA A 610 -6.54 14.22 -2.70
N GLN A 611 -5.97 13.01 -2.75
CA GLN A 611 -4.71 12.78 -3.44
C GLN A 611 -4.85 13.07 -4.95
N GLY A 612 -3.78 13.59 -5.54
CA GLY A 612 -3.78 14.11 -6.92
C GLY A 612 -4.49 15.46 -7.12
N ALA A 613 -5.36 15.89 -6.20
CA ALA A 613 -6.09 17.16 -6.34
C ALA A 613 -5.14 18.38 -6.38
N SER A 614 -5.56 19.43 -7.06
CA SER A 614 -4.89 20.73 -7.06
C SER A 614 -5.92 21.85 -7.03
N VAL A 615 -5.89 22.64 -5.96
CA VAL A 615 -6.89 23.68 -5.67
C VAL A 615 -6.19 24.99 -5.28
N GLU A 616 -6.91 26.10 -5.32
CA GLU A 616 -6.36 27.40 -4.94
C GLU A 616 -6.06 27.46 -3.44
N ARG A 617 -6.97 26.92 -2.61
CA ARG A 617 -6.85 26.88 -1.15
C ARG A 617 -7.15 25.50 -0.57
N THR A 618 -6.37 25.11 0.45
CA THR A 618 -6.65 23.91 1.26
C THR A 618 -6.94 24.29 2.70
N ILE A 619 -7.98 23.70 3.28
CA ILE A 619 -8.27 23.76 4.70
C ILE A 619 -8.07 22.35 5.25
N ALA A 620 -7.18 22.18 6.23
CA ALA A 620 -6.88 20.88 6.84
C ALA A 620 -7.32 20.85 8.30
N VAL A 621 -7.97 19.76 8.71
CA VAL A 621 -8.25 19.47 10.12
C VAL A 621 -7.34 18.34 10.58
N PHE A 622 -6.52 18.61 11.59
CA PHE A 622 -5.63 17.62 12.18
C PHE A 622 -6.04 17.26 13.60
N ASP A 623 -5.94 15.97 13.90
CA ASP A 623 -6.10 15.37 15.22
C ASP A 623 -4.91 14.41 15.49
N ARG A 624 -4.98 13.64 16.57
CA ARG A 624 -3.94 12.67 16.97
C ARG A 624 -3.74 11.50 15.98
N SER A 625 -4.52 11.43 14.90
CA SER A 625 -4.30 10.47 13.80
C SER A 625 -3.35 10.99 12.72
N ALA A 626 -3.03 12.30 12.73
CA ALA A 626 -2.18 12.91 11.72
C ALA A 626 -0.78 12.24 11.66
N SER A 627 -0.39 11.77 10.47
CA SER A 627 0.98 11.34 10.16
C SER A 627 1.69 12.37 9.30
N ALA A 628 3.00 12.23 9.14
CA ALA A 628 3.79 13.09 8.25
C ALA A 628 3.31 13.01 6.79
N GLU A 629 3.00 11.82 6.29
CA GLU A 629 2.49 11.62 4.92
C GLU A 629 1.10 12.23 4.72
N LEU A 630 0.24 12.11 5.73
CA LEU A 630 -1.09 12.72 5.73
C LEU A 630 -0.98 14.25 5.71
N ALA A 631 -0.13 14.82 6.57
CA ALA A 631 0.16 16.24 6.57
C ALA A 631 0.75 16.67 5.22
N PHE A 632 1.74 15.95 4.70
CA PHE A 632 2.36 16.24 3.41
C PHE A 632 1.36 16.25 2.26
N VAL A 633 0.46 15.26 2.17
CA VAL A 633 -0.58 15.26 1.15
C VAL A 633 -1.50 16.46 1.33
N ALA A 634 -2.03 16.70 2.53
CA ALA A 634 -2.95 17.81 2.79
C ALA A 634 -2.33 19.18 2.44
N LEU A 635 -1.12 19.45 2.95
CA LEU A 635 -0.45 20.74 2.86
C LEU A 635 0.11 21.04 1.46
N SER A 636 0.39 20.00 0.67
CA SER A 636 0.88 20.12 -0.71
C SER A 636 -0.21 20.29 -1.78
N ARG A 637 -1.52 20.24 -1.41
CA ARG A 637 -2.62 20.38 -2.40
C ARG A 637 -2.84 21.82 -2.89
N ALA A 638 -2.57 22.80 -2.03
CA ALA A 638 -2.87 24.21 -2.28
C ALA A 638 -1.87 24.88 -3.24
N LYS A 639 -2.37 25.71 -4.15
CA LYS A 639 -1.57 26.56 -5.05
C LYS A 639 -1.20 27.92 -4.44
N HIS A 640 -2.09 28.49 -3.62
CA HIS A 640 -1.97 29.89 -3.18
C HIS A 640 -1.96 30.10 -1.66
N SER A 641 -2.86 29.42 -0.92
CA SER A 641 -3.00 29.61 0.53
C SER A 641 -3.53 28.36 1.20
N MET A 642 -3.37 28.26 2.51
CA MET A 642 -3.94 27.17 3.28
C MET A 642 -4.29 27.60 4.71
N SER A 643 -5.06 26.79 5.41
CA SER A 643 -5.26 26.96 6.85
C SER A 643 -5.31 25.59 7.53
N VAL A 644 -4.81 25.53 8.76
CA VAL A 644 -4.85 24.32 9.59
C VAL A 644 -5.72 24.60 10.80
N HIS A 645 -6.65 23.69 11.09
CA HIS A 645 -7.49 23.74 12.28
C HIS A 645 -7.20 22.51 13.15
N TYR A 646 -6.98 22.73 14.44
CA TYR A 646 -6.71 21.66 15.39
C TYR A 646 -7.27 21.99 16.78
N ALA A 647 -7.61 20.94 17.54
CA ALA A 647 -8.15 21.09 18.89
C ALA A 647 -7.02 21.26 19.92
N GLY A 648 -7.20 22.18 20.85
CA GLY A 648 -6.32 22.45 21.98
C GLY A 648 -6.27 21.29 22.96
N SER A 649 -7.36 20.52 23.04
CA SER A 649 -7.41 19.22 23.74
C SER A 649 -6.56 18.13 23.07
N SER A 650 -6.21 18.30 21.78
CA SER A 650 -5.33 17.40 21.05
C SER A 650 -3.90 17.92 21.03
N PHE A 651 -3.68 19.21 20.76
CA PHE A 651 -2.34 19.80 20.70
C PHE A 651 -2.28 21.15 21.40
N GLU A 652 -1.27 21.35 22.25
CA GLU A 652 -1.13 22.59 23.02
C GLU A 652 -0.71 23.78 22.13
N SER A 653 0.10 23.53 21.12
CA SER A 653 0.62 24.54 20.20
C SER A 653 0.88 23.96 18.81
N VAL A 654 1.32 24.80 17.87
CA VAL A 654 1.71 24.34 16.53
C VAL A 654 2.98 23.48 16.62
N GLU A 655 3.88 23.80 17.55
CA GLU A 655 5.06 22.99 17.84
C GLU A 655 4.71 21.60 18.37
N ASP A 656 3.69 21.46 19.24
CA ASP A 656 3.22 20.15 19.71
C ASP A 656 2.59 19.32 18.57
N LEU A 657 1.84 19.97 17.67
CA LEU A 657 1.34 19.34 16.45
C LEU A 657 2.49 18.92 15.51
N ALA A 658 3.47 19.79 15.28
CA ALA A 658 4.63 19.52 14.44
C ALA A 658 5.46 18.36 14.99
N GLN A 659 5.71 18.36 16.31
CA GLN A 659 6.41 17.27 17.00
C GLN A 659 5.63 15.96 16.88
N HIS A 660 4.31 15.98 17.09
CA HIS A 660 3.48 14.79 16.92
C HIS A 660 3.54 14.22 15.50
N VAL A 661 3.53 15.09 14.49
CA VAL A 661 3.64 14.68 13.09
C VAL A 661 5.03 14.15 12.77
N ALA A 662 6.08 14.78 13.32
CA ALA A 662 7.48 14.39 13.14
C ALA A 662 7.78 13.02 13.78
N GLU A 663 7.33 12.78 15.01
CA GLU A 663 7.46 11.50 15.72
C GLU A 663 6.74 10.35 14.98
N ARG A 664 5.79 10.69 14.10
CA ARG A 664 4.99 9.75 13.30
C ARG A 664 5.45 9.63 11.85
N VAL A 665 6.65 10.13 11.52
CA VAL A 665 7.30 9.80 10.24
C VAL A 665 7.60 8.30 10.23
N THR A 666 6.68 7.53 9.66
CA THR A 666 6.71 6.06 9.69
C THR A 666 6.64 5.54 8.28
N ALA A 667 7.78 5.11 7.76
CA ALA A 667 7.78 4.47 6.45
C ALA A 667 7.26 3.03 6.59
N LYS A 668 6.16 2.67 5.90
CA LYS A 668 5.77 1.25 5.71
C LYS A 668 6.99 0.46 5.25
N THR A 669 7.51 -0.44 6.08
CA THR A 669 8.78 -1.13 5.81
C THR A 669 8.50 -2.35 4.92
N THR A 670 9.37 -2.63 3.95
CA THR A 670 9.27 -3.85 3.13
C THR A 670 10.16 -4.94 3.73
N SER A 671 9.89 -6.22 3.41
CA SER A 671 10.79 -7.31 3.79
C SER A 671 12.18 -7.17 3.14
N GLN A 672 12.23 -6.50 1.98
CA GLN A 672 13.45 -6.25 1.20
C GLN A 672 14.33 -5.14 1.75
N THR A 673 13.83 -4.29 2.66
CA THR A 673 14.60 -3.23 3.32
C THR A 673 15.31 -3.72 4.59
N PHE A 674 15.62 -5.03 4.66
CA PHE A 674 16.25 -5.69 5.81
C PHE A 674 17.46 -4.92 6.34
N ASP A 675 18.37 -4.47 5.47
CA ASP A 675 19.58 -3.74 5.87
C ASP A 675 19.25 -2.38 6.50
N GLU A 676 18.27 -1.64 5.95
CA GLU A 676 17.77 -0.39 6.56
C GLU A 676 17.13 -0.66 7.93
N VAL A 677 16.45 -1.81 8.09
CA VAL A 677 15.88 -2.22 9.37
C VAL A 677 16.96 -2.62 10.37
N LEU A 678 17.99 -3.34 9.91
CA LEU A 678 19.11 -3.82 10.72
C LEU A 678 19.99 -2.66 11.21
N GLU A 679 20.27 -1.70 10.33
CA GLU A 679 20.96 -0.44 10.66
C GLU A 679 20.13 0.38 11.67
N ARG A 680 18.80 0.47 11.46
CA ARG A 680 17.86 1.10 12.40
C ARG A 680 17.84 0.44 13.78
N THR A 681 17.99 -0.89 13.87
CA THR A 681 18.01 -1.63 15.14
C THR A 681 19.37 -1.68 15.84
N GLY A 682 20.34 -0.85 15.41
CA GLY A 682 21.61 -0.67 16.12
C GLY A 682 22.81 -1.41 15.52
N GLY A 683 22.71 -1.91 14.29
CA GLY A 683 23.85 -2.42 13.53
C GLY A 683 24.46 -3.75 14.02
N GLN A 684 25.48 -4.22 13.29
CA GLN A 684 26.02 -5.58 13.39
C GLN A 684 26.83 -5.91 14.66
N GLU A 685 27.17 -4.91 15.49
CA GLU A 685 28.11 -5.07 16.62
C GLU A 685 27.48 -5.14 18.01
N THR A 686 26.15 -5.10 18.12
CA THR A 686 25.49 -5.19 19.43
C THR A 686 25.62 -6.59 20.04
N LEU A 687 25.64 -6.66 21.38
CA LEU A 687 25.57 -7.93 22.15
C LEU A 687 24.40 -8.81 21.67
N TRP A 688 23.32 -8.19 21.19
CA TRP A 688 22.18 -8.84 20.55
C TRP A 688 22.52 -9.45 19.17
N ALA A 689 23.18 -8.73 18.24
CA ALA A 689 23.63 -9.30 16.96
C ALA A 689 24.63 -10.45 17.16
N GLN A 690 25.45 -10.37 18.21
CA GLN A 690 26.32 -11.46 18.65
C GLN A 690 25.53 -12.61 19.28
N SER A 691 24.46 -12.33 20.04
CA SER A 691 23.57 -13.31 20.67
C SER A 691 22.63 -14.00 19.68
N VAL A 692 22.25 -13.33 18.59
CA VAL A 692 21.45 -13.88 17.49
C VAL A 692 22.32 -14.63 16.51
N ARG A 693 23.58 -14.22 16.28
CA ARG A 693 24.59 -15.09 15.67
C ARG A 693 24.88 -16.30 16.56
N ALA A 694 24.97 -16.12 17.87
CA ALA A 694 25.17 -17.22 18.80
C ALA A 694 23.94 -18.14 18.86
N ARG A 695 22.70 -17.63 18.83
CA ARG A 695 21.46 -18.43 18.76
C ARG A 695 21.24 -19.10 17.41
N ALA A 696 21.60 -18.44 16.29
CA ALA A 696 21.64 -19.03 14.96
C ALA A 696 22.74 -20.10 14.80
N VAL A 697 23.66 -20.18 15.77
CA VAL A 697 24.71 -21.21 15.90
C VAL A 697 24.36 -22.25 16.97
N ALA A 698 23.52 -21.92 17.96
CA ALA A 698 23.36 -22.71 19.18
C ALA A 698 22.08 -23.55 19.30
N ASP A 699 21.06 -23.38 18.45
CA ASP A 699 19.92 -24.31 18.44
C ASP A 699 19.71 -24.98 17.08
N GLU A 700 19.62 -26.31 17.15
CA GLU A 700 19.82 -27.26 16.10
C GLU A 700 18.69 -27.25 15.06
N ASP A 701 18.89 -26.55 13.94
CA ASP A 701 18.07 -26.77 12.74
C ASP A 701 18.67 -27.93 11.89
N PRO A 702 18.06 -29.13 11.91
CA PRO A 702 18.48 -30.24 11.04
C PRO A 702 18.30 -29.93 9.55
N TYR A 703 17.46 -28.97 9.17
CA TYR A 703 17.31 -28.52 7.78
C TYR A 703 18.50 -27.70 7.34
N ARG A 704 19.04 -26.82 8.19
CA ARG A 704 20.22 -26.03 7.88
C ARG A 704 21.49 -26.88 7.82
N ARG A 705 21.72 -27.88 8.69
CA ARG A 705 22.89 -28.79 8.52
C ARG A 705 22.80 -29.61 7.24
N ARG A 706 21.59 -30.10 6.89
CA ARG A 706 21.39 -30.85 5.65
C ARG A 706 21.59 -29.94 4.45
N TYR A 707 21.04 -28.72 4.49
CA TYR A 707 21.18 -27.72 3.44
C TYR A 707 22.62 -27.19 3.33
N GLU A 708 23.34 -26.93 4.42
CA GLU A 708 24.73 -26.44 4.41
C GLU A 708 25.72 -27.55 4.05
N ALA A 709 25.52 -28.80 4.52
CA ALA A 709 26.33 -29.93 4.05
C ALA A 709 26.07 -30.21 2.57
N GLU A 710 24.83 -30.07 2.12
CA GLU A 710 24.44 -30.23 0.72
C GLU A 710 24.94 -29.07 -0.15
N MET A 711 24.86 -27.82 0.32
CA MET A 711 25.35 -26.64 -0.38
C MET A 711 26.88 -26.59 -0.37
N ALA A 712 27.55 -26.91 0.73
CA ALA A 712 29.02 -27.01 0.78
C ALA A 712 29.54 -28.16 -0.11
N SER A 713 28.83 -29.30 -0.15
CA SER A 713 29.14 -30.40 -1.07
C SER A 713 28.92 -30.00 -2.53
N ARG A 714 27.82 -29.30 -2.83
CA ARG A 714 27.48 -28.76 -4.16
C ARG A 714 28.43 -27.65 -4.60
N GLU A 715 28.89 -26.81 -3.68
CA GLU A 715 29.79 -25.69 -3.92
C GLU A 715 31.24 -26.15 -4.04
N ALA A 716 31.64 -27.18 -3.29
CA ALA A 716 32.89 -27.91 -3.50
C ALA A 716 32.88 -28.70 -4.82
N ALA A 717 31.73 -29.28 -5.22
CA ALA A 717 31.58 -29.93 -6.53
C ALA A 717 31.61 -28.90 -7.68
N ARG A 718 30.92 -27.76 -7.53
CA ARG A 718 30.94 -26.62 -8.46
C ARG A 718 32.35 -26.04 -8.59
N SER A 719 33.05 -25.85 -7.49
CA SER A 719 34.43 -25.34 -7.46
C SER A 719 35.42 -26.32 -8.08
N ARG A 720 35.26 -27.63 -7.87
CA ARG A 720 36.06 -28.67 -8.52
C ARG A 720 35.78 -28.74 -10.03
N ALA A 721 34.52 -28.66 -10.44
CA ALA A 721 34.13 -28.65 -11.85
C ALA A 721 34.61 -27.40 -12.59
N LEU A 722 34.51 -26.22 -11.96
CA LEU A 722 34.99 -24.96 -12.51
C LEU A 722 36.52 -24.92 -12.62
N ARG A 723 37.25 -25.45 -11.62
CA ARG A 723 38.71 -25.58 -11.69
C ARG A 723 39.14 -26.57 -12.78
N ALA A 724 38.54 -27.76 -12.84
CA ALA A 724 38.84 -28.74 -13.89
C ALA A 724 38.55 -28.19 -15.31
N LEU A 725 37.50 -27.38 -15.46
CA LEU A 725 37.16 -26.72 -16.73
C LEU A 725 38.13 -25.58 -17.05
N ALA A 726 38.56 -24.80 -16.06
CA ALA A 726 39.59 -23.77 -16.22
C ALA A 726 40.92 -24.39 -16.62
N ASP A 727 41.30 -25.51 -16.02
CA ASP A 727 42.52 -26.25 -16.33
C ASP A 727 42.47 -26.86 -17.74
N GLN A 728 41.34 -27.45 -18.15
CA GLN A 728 41.14 -27.95 -19.52
C GLN A 728 41.18 -26.81 -20.56
N THR A 729 40.59 -25.66 -20.25
CA THR A 729 40.59 -24.49 -21.15
C THR A 729 41.98 -23.87 -21.23
N ALA A 730 42.72 -23.82 -20.12
CA ALA A 730 44.11 -23.36 -20.08
C ALA A 730 45.07 -24.35 -20.75
N ALA A 731 44.82 -25.65 -20.68
CA ALA A 731 45.57 -26.67 -21.41
C ALA A 731 45.31 -26.60 -22.92
N ALA A 732 44.04 -26.44 -23.35
CA ALA A 732 43.68 -26.25 -24.76
C ALA A 732 44.27 -24.95 -25.35
N ARG A 733 44.30 -23.87 -24.56
CA ARG A 733 44.95 -22.60 -24.94
C ARG A 733 46.47 -22.73 -25.04
N ARG A 734 47.11 -23.48 -24.13
CA ARG A 734 48.55 -23.75 -24.17
C ARG A 734 48.95 -24.66 -25.35
N ALA A 735 48.12 -25.65 -25.68
CA ALA A 735 48.28 -26.48 -26.87
C ALA A 735 48.09 -25.67 -28.17
N CYS A 736 47.24 -24.63 -28.18
CA CYS A 736 47.12 -23.71 -29.32
C CYS A 736 48.27 -22.68 -29.43
N ALA A 737 49.03 -22.45 -28.36
CA ALA A 737 50.12 -21.48 -28.35
C ALA A 737 51.47 -22.05 -28.80
N LEU A 738 51.56 -23.38 -28.94
CA LEU A 738 52.74 -24.13 -29.37
C LEU A 738 52.36 -25.05 -30.52
N GLU A 739 52.25 -24.50 -31.73
CA GLU A 739 52.67 -25.08 -33.02
C GLU A 739 52.06 -24.31 -34.20
N ASN A 740 52.72 -24.44 -35.35
CA ASN A 740 52.62 -23.59 -36.53
C ASN A 740 51.19 -23.32 -37.04
N THR A 741 51.05 -22.17 -37.70
CA THR A 741 49.80 -21.59 -38.25
C THR A 741 48.86 -22.63 -38.87
N PRO A 742 47.71 -22.93 -38.24
CA PRO A 742 46.81 -23.99 -38.69
C PRO A 742 45.93 -23.52 -39.86
N THR A 743 45.55 -24.47 -40.70
CA THR A 743 44.70 -24.28 -41.89
C THR A 743 43.24 -23.97 -41.50
N LEU A 744 42.45 -23.45 -42.46
CA LEU A 744 41.06 -23.03 -42.24
C LEU A 744 40.16 -24.18 -41.72
N GLU A 745 40.40 -25.41 -42.18
CA GLU A 745 39.67 -26.60 -41.71
C GLU A 745 39.97 -26.92 -40.24
N GLU A 746 41.21 -26.74 -39.80
CA GLU A 746 41.61 -26.93 -38.40
C GLU A 746 41.01 -25.85 -37.49
N ARG A 747 40.89 -24.60 -37.97
CA ARG A 747 40.15 -23.54 -37.27
C ARG A 747 38.65 -23.83 -37.13
N LEU A 748 38.02 -24.38 -38.17
CA LEU A 748 36.61 -24.76 -38.13
C LEU A 748 36.36 -25.98 -37.22
N ALA A 749 37.31 -26.92 -37.16
CA ALA A 749 37.27 -28.02 -36.20
C ALA A 749 37.41 -27.51 -34.76
N GLN A 750 38.34 -26.58 -34.51
CA GLN A 750 38.53 -25.94 -33.20
C GLN A 750 37.30 -25.15 -32.73
N MET A 751 36.64 -24.38 -33.61
CA MET A 751 35.41 -23.67 -33.26
C MET A 751 34.25 -24.61 -32.92
N ARG A 752 34.16 -25.76 -33.61
CA ARG A 752 33.14 -26.79 -33.30
C ARG A 752 33.38 -27.43 -31.94
N ASP A 753 34.64 -27.64 -31.55
CA ASP A 753 34.98 -28.20 -30.24
C ASP A 753 34.78 -27.20 -29.10
N ILE A 754 35.09 -25.92 -29.31
CA ILE A 754 34.74 -24.84 -28.38
C ILE A 754 33.22 -24.75 -28.23
N GLY A 755 32.46 -24.83 -29.33
CA GLY A 755 30.99 -24.84 -29.29
C GLY A 755 30.41 -26.09 -28.59
N ARG A 756 31.07 -27.25 -28.69
CA ARG A 756 30.71 -28.46 -27.93
C ARG A 756 31.03 -28.31 -26.44
N ALA A 757 32.16 -27.70 -26.08
CA ALA A 757 32.52 -27.40 -24.70
C ALA A 757 31.56 -26.39 -24.05
N HIS A 758 31.16 -25.34 -24.78
CA HIS A 758 30.16 -24.37 -24.32
C HIS A 758 28.78 -24.99 -24.14
N ARG A 759 28.35 -25.89 -25.03
CA ARG A 759 27.09 -26.64 -24.87
C ARG A 759 27.11 -27.57 -23.66
N ARG A 760 28.22 -28.27 -23.41
CA ARG A 760 28.39 -29.09 -22.20
C ARG A 760 28.39 -28.23 -20.92
N ARG A 761 28.99 -27.03 -20.97
CA ARG A 761 28.96 -26.05 -19.88
C ARG A 761 27.56 -25.52 -19.61
N ALA A 762 26.81 -25.17 -20.65
CA ALA A 762 25.41 -24.73 -20.54
C ALA A 762 24.51 -25.85 -20.01
N GLN A 763 24.67 -27.08 -20.49
CA GLN A 763 23.91 -28.24 -20.00
C GLN A 763 24.24 -28.60 -18.54
N ALA A 764 25.50 -28.45 -18.11
CA ALA A 764 25.89 -28.63 -16.72
C ALA A 764 25.33 -27.52 -15.80
N ILE A 765 25.27 -26.28 -16.27
CA ILE A 765 24.65 -25.16 -15.55
C ILE A 765 23.13 -25.36 -15.45
N VAL A 766 22.46 -25.76 -16.54
CA VAL A 766 21.02 -26.05 -16.56
C VAL A 766 20.67 -27.23 -15.66
N ARG A 767 21.48 -28.30 -15.65
CA ARG A 767 21.30 -29.43 -14.71
C ARG A 767 21.57 -29.07 -13.25
N ALA A 768 22.39 -28.06 -12.98
CA ALA A 768 22.63 -27.56 -11.63
C ALA A 768 21.53 -26.60 -11.13
N TYR A 769 20.65 -26.11 -12.03
CA TYR A 769 19.66 -25.06 -11.73
C TYR A 769 18.19 -25.55 -11.70
N MET A 770 17.88 -26.83 -11.89
CA MET A 770 16.51 -27.36 -11.89
C MET A 770 16.35 -28.54 -10.91
N PRO A 771 15.43 -28.55 -9.91
CA PRO A 771 14.42 -27.54 -9.53
C PRO A 771 14.17 -27.26 -8.00
N VAL A 772 13.67 -26.06 -7.70
CA VAL A 772 13.05 -25.60 -6.42
C VAL A 772 11.50 -25.47 -6.51
N GLN A 773 10.83 -25.82 -7.62
CA GLN A 773 9.38 -25.51 -7.79
C GLN A 773 8.47 -26.66 -8.26
N TYR A 774 8.52 -27.85 -7.65
CA TYR A 774 7.47 -28.88 -7.88
C TYR A 774 7.08 -29.61 -6.59
N GLY A 775 6.32 -28.93 -5.72
CA GLY A 775 5.80 -29.48 -4.46
C GLY A 775 4.45 -30.21 -4.56
N ARG A 776 3.88 -30.45 -5.75
CA ARG A 776 2.54 -31.06 -5.89
C ARG A 776 2.43 -32.27 -6.83
N TRP A 777 3.53 -32.92 -7.19
CA TRP A 777 3.51 -34.06 -8.12
C TRP A 777 4.44 -35.21 -7.72
N LEU A 778 4.53 -35.51 -6.43
CA LEU A 778 5.10 -36.77 -5.96
C LEU A 778 3.99 -37.83 -5.93
N HIS A 779 3.56 -38.31 -7.10
CA HIS A 779 3.04 -39.67 -7.12
C HIS A 779 3.32 -40.57 -8.33
N ASP A 780 3.89 -40.16 -9.47
CA ASP A 780 4.35 -41.18 -10.43
C ASP A 780 5.48 -40.70 -11.37
N GLU A 781 6.70 -41.07 -10.99
CA GLU A 781 7.96 -40.78 -11.69
C GLU A 781 7.99 -41.36 -13.12
N ARG A 782 7.25 -42.45 -13.38
CA ARG A 782 7.14 -43.10 -14.69
C ARG A 782 6.36 -42.29 -15.73
N GLU A 783 5.40 -41.48 -15.30
CA GLU A 783 4.60 -40.66 -16.23
C GLU A 783 5.37 -39.42 -16.71
N ALA A 784 6.25 -38.88 -15.85
CA ALA A 784 7.15 -37.79 -16.18
C ALA A 784 8.22 -38.21 -17.21
N GLU A 785 8.76 -39.43 -17.07
CA GLU A 785 9.71 -39.99 -18.04
C GLU A 785 9.05 -40.23 -19.41
N ALA A 786 7.80 -40.72 -19.43
CA ALA A 786 7.04 -40.91 -20.68
C ALA A 786 6.77 -39.58 -21.42
N LYS A 787 6.36 -38.52 -20.68
CA LYS A 787 6.11 -37.19 -21.26
C LYS A 787 7.37 -36.49 -21.74
N LEU A 788 8.52 -36.74 -21.09
CA LEU A 788 9.82 -36.23 -21.54
C LEU A 788 10.31 -36.94 -22.81
N ALA A 789 10.11 -38.25 -22.91
CA ALA A 789 10.41 -39.01 -24.12
C ALA A 789 9.54 -38.57 -25.32
N GLU A 790 8.25 -38.32 -25.08
CA GLU A 790 7.32 -37.80 -26.09
C GLU A 790 7.69 -36.39 -26.57
N ARG A 791 8.08 -35.50 -25.64
CA ARG A 791 8.53 -34.14 -25.98
C ARG A 791 9.86 -34.13 -26.73
N ALA A 792 10.78 -35.03 -26.42
CA ALA A 792 12.04 -35.18 -27.15
C ALA A 792 11.80 -35.64 -28.59
N GLN A 793 10.92 -36.63 -28.80
CA GLN A 793 10.53 -37.09 -30.14
C GLN A 793 9.81 -36.01 -30.95
N ASN A 794 8.93 -35.23 -30.32
CA ASN A 794 8.25 -34.11 -30.99
C ASN A 794 9.23 -32.98 -31.36
N TRP A 795 10.21 -32.68 -30.51
CA TRP A 795 11.23 -31.69 -30.83
C TRP A 795 12.13 -32.14 -31.99
N GLU A 796 12.49 -33.43 -32.04
CA GLU A 796 13.27 -34.00 -33.14
C GLU A 796 12.51 -34.03 -34.47
N ARG A 797 11.19 -34.30 -34.44
CA ARG A 797 10.28 -34.13 -35.58
C ARG A 797 10.24 -32.69 -36.07
N VAL A 798 10.10 -31.71 -35.18
CA VAL A 798 10.05 -30.29 -35.56
C VAL A 798 11.38 -29.82 -36.17
N GLN A 799 12.52 -30.28 -35.65
CA GLN A 799 13.83 -29.95 -36.21
C GLN A 799 14.09 -30.61 -37.58
N THR A 800 13.60 -31.84 -37.79
CA THR A 800 13.68 -32.50 -39.09
C THR A 800 12.76 -31.87 -40.13
N THR A 801 11.57 -31.40 -39.74
CA THR A 801 10.68 -30.61 -40.61
C THR A 801 11.30 -29.28 -40.98
N LYS A 802 11.86 -28.53 -40.01
CA LYS A 802 12.57 -27.26 -40.28
C LYS A 802 13.80 -27.43 -41.17
N ARG A 803 14.52 -28.55 -41.07
CA ARG A 803 15.64 -28.88 -41.96
C ARG A 803 15.20 -29.25 -43.38
N ARG A 804 14.03 -29.89 -43.54
CA ARG A 804 13.41 -30.15 -44.85
C ARG A 804 12.90 -28.88 -45.51
N GLU A 805 12.34 -27.94 -44.74
CA GLU A 805 11.82 -26.65 -45.22
C GLU A 805 12.92 -25.62 -45.52
N ALA A 806 14.10 -25.72 -44.87
CA ALA A 806 15.24 -24.82 -45.12
C ALA A 806 16.10 -25.23 -46.34
N ARG A 807 15.84 -26.41 -46.94
CA ARG A 807 16.62 -26.92 -48.08
C ARG A 807 16.37 -26.16 -49.40
N PRO A 808 15.13 -25.78 -49.77
CA PRO A 808 14.87 -24.99 -50.97
C PRO A 808 15.42 -23.55 -50.90
N GLN A 809 15.49 -22.97 -49.69
CA GLN A 809 16.03 -21.62 -49.49
C GLN A 809 17.55 -21.61 -49.65
N ARG A 810 18.27 -22.59 -49.09
CA ARG A 810 19.72 -22.72 -49.28
C ARG A 810 20.13 -23.07 -50.71
N GLU A 811 19.32 -23.85 -51.43
CA GLU A 811 19.57 -24.15 -52.85
C GLU A 811 19.33 -22.89 -53.73
N ARG A 812 18.40 -22.00 -53.35
CA ARG A 812 18.21 -20.68 -53.98
C ARG A 812 19.34 -19.69 -53.66
N ASP A 813 19.79 -19.66 -52.42
CA ASP A 813 20.86 -18.75 -51.98
C ASP A 813 22.21 -19.17 -52.60
N ASN A 814 22.47 -20.48 -52.75
CA ASN A 814 23.65 -20.96 -53.48
C ASN A 814 23.56 -20.71 -55.00
N ALA A 815 22.37 -20.80 -55.62
CA ALA A 815 22.18 -20.46 -57.03
C ALA A 815 22.35 -18.95 -57.31
N MET A 816 22.00 -18.07 -56.35
CA MET A 816 22.29 -16.63 -56.45
C MET A 816 23.79 -16.33 -56.30
N LEU A 817 24.49 -17.03 -55.40
CA LEU A 817 25.93 -16.87 -55.23
C LEU A 817 26.75 -17.38 -56.43
N GLU A 818 26.29 -18.41 -57.14
CA GLU A 818 26.89 -18.85 -58.40
C GLU A 818 26.64 -17.87 -59.56
N LEU A 819 25.57 -17.09 -59.52
CA LEU A 819 25.26 -16.02 -60.50
C LEU A 819 26.02 -14.72 -60.23
N GLU A 820 26.38 -14.41 -58.98
CA GLU A 820 27.12 -13.19 -58.61
C GLU A 820 28.65 -13.33 -58.75
N PHE A 821 29.18 -14.55 -58.79
CA PHE A 821 30.64 -14.80 -58.87
C PHE A 821 31.08 -15.75 -60.00
N GLY A 822 30.16 -16.19 -60.85
CA GLY A 822 30.44 -17.01 -62.04
C GLY A 822 30.29 -16.21 -63.34
N GLY A 823 31.30 -15.42 -63.68
CA GLY A 823 31.38 -14.67 -64.95
C GLY A 823 32.75 -14.05 -65.14
#